data_AF-A0A0R3UQ40-F1
#
_entry.id   AF-A0A0R3UQ40-F1
#
_cell.length_a   1.000
_cell.length_b   1.000
_cell.length_c   1.000
_cell.angle_alpha   90.00
_cell.angle_beta   90.00
_cell.angle_gamma   90.00
#
_symmetry.space_group_name_H-M   'P 1'
#
loop_
_entity.id
_entity.type
_entity.pdbx_description
1 polymer ?
#
loop_
_entity_poly.entity_id
_entity_poly.type
_entity_poly.pdbx_seq_one_letter_code
_entity_poly.pdbx_strand_id
1 'polypeptide(L)'
;MCDRYSVPSLEDTCVRWISKNLHSVITKCSDCVEPKYVWRFPWPDCRIIARPAEKILLKLCKRQILRDEYLNLFSSKYVDLISPVLRDVPVTSSALRILRDFKLYNLTATNLKQVNLNGLIGCLGEASAENLVSLNVSNANIEENKLPVIVSLGRLKNLQVLNVSRTRFTSECLQNTVKLLPRLRYLNISRTNINNITALLDLRETLTGLIMHRLTLDSKSHEKVLLTVLELKALRVLDVSSAPDQDKPRLPAVDRLCAPGALPHLTHFDICGNQFSLRLSDVKSFIENHPKLEFIGLAAWPTRQNYEFEGIYQLSLKYPHITILGDRGEKPLLASLTRNKDRRLYLQNAFHNIFEETSSREWLNPDLLAAVLRVMRLHMNRPEMILAGTAVVYNLTRGEQSAQLPLELLNRAVSITLMSIEHHQTQVQLLKNCFLTLCSDNVLHRAYLFLILLVHYHFHHHRHHHLLDHFPPPPSPPPLSHSHHHFQYLFLILLVHHRHHHLLHHFPPPPLATPPPLPHSHHHFQYLFLILLVHYHFHRHHQLSFVASCVLTPLLIQFSCKRCFELVFRSLINFNDVHMKRMGVAIISILAAEIPTADLRELSSDRKRLQQLLMYVVEKCLLRSDVDALLAEPHNQMLNYLKYAQVPETGSPVYDTTLRFTLSALWNLTDECPEACQAFVHVGGLLIYAKVLKVRRVPRVGSGLLCPQIKVADEEEDFKNHVYTKCLGLLNNVAEVRCTKNTLLMEPLMDFFNKMLSHPSIQISYFAAGIVSHLACLSDDTWFSALQFNKSDYIRVLGEAVCKWSPPQNEMVAYRSFQPFQSLILDPNSRLEMHLWAVWAIHHILTKKNSRYVPVLRECPYLQRFLLYVVSVDAATLCLPHYHLDNFLQNRNLSVSSSLAIPESWRSLGSTPIWATHLDLSNHNNAASEAPSTSAPFLVPSDSLARLPAFDLSSDKPVTHQQAASIGPTDAQLTCAALLQRLASEIIDAVRQFETESAR
;
A
#
# COMPACT_ATOMS: atom_id res chain seq x y z
N MET A 1 9.08 8.44 -29.12
CA MET A 1 9.22 6.97 -29.19
C MET A 1 8.48 6.36 -28.00
N CYS A 2 7.22 5.99 -28.22
CA CYS A 2 6.40 5.27 -27.27
C CYS A 2 6.70 3.77 -27.39
N ASP A 3 7.51 3.22 -26.48
CA ASP A 3 7.46 1.77 -26.23
C ASP A 3 6.74 1.54 -24.90
N ARG A 4 5.57 0.95 -25.07
CA ARG A 4 4.46 0.81 -24.14
C ARG A 4 4.82 -0.19 -23.04
N TYR A 5 4.05 -0.12 -21.96
CA TYR A 5 3.86 -1.18 -20.96
C TYR A 5 3.74 -2.55 -21.64
N SER A 6 4.86 -3.28 -21.76
CA SER A 6 4.87 -4.62 -22.33
C SER A 6 4.56 -5.62 -21.22
N VAL A 7 3.50 -6.40 -21.42
CA VAL A 7 3.25 -7.62 -20.64
C VAL A 7 4.55 -8.44 -20.68
N PRO A 8 5.09 -8.88 -19.53
CA PRO A 8 6.33 -9.61 -19.53
C PRO A 8 6.23 -10.84 -20.42
N SER A 9 7.24 -11.05 -21.28
CA SER A 9 7.25 -12.21 -22.17
C SER A 9 7.12 -13.51 -21.36
N LEU A 10 6.57 -14.55 -21.98
CA LEU A 10 6.47 -15.88 -21.36
C LEU A 10 7.86 -16.38 -20.91
N GLU A 11 8.90 -16.08 -21.69
CA GLU A 11 10.30 -16.33 -21.34
C GLU A 11 10.67 -15.64 -20.02
N ASP A 12 10.40 -14.34 -19.85
CA ASP A 12 10.70 -13.60 -18.62
C ASP A 12 9.92 -14.11 -17.41
N THR A 13 8.72 -14.62 -17.63
CA THR A 13 7.89 -15.25 -16.60
C THR A 13 8.48 -16.60 -16.17
N CYS A 14 8.86 -17.46 -17.12
CA CYS A 14 9.50 -18.74 -16.84
C CYS A 14 10.86 -18.55 -16.15
N VAL A 15 11.71 -17.63 -16.63
CA VAL A 15 12.99 -17.30 -15.98
C VAL A 15 12.77 -16.85 -14.54
N ARG A 16 11.77 -16.00 -14.28
CA ARG A 16 11.44 -15.54 -12.92
C ARG A 16 11.03 -16.69 -12.02
N TRP A 17 10.21 -17.62 -12.52
CA TRP A 17 9.76 -18.79 -11.77
C TRP A 17 10.91 -19.74 -11.47
N ILE A 18 11.71 -20.11 -12.48
CA ILE A 18 12.88 -20.99 -12.33
C ILE A 18 13.84 -20.40 -11.28
N SER A 19 14.12 -19.10 -11.38
CA SER A 19 15.01 -18.42 -10.42
C SER A 19 14.44 -18.34 -9.00
N LYS A 20 13.12 -18.43 -8.81
CA LYS A 20 12.45 -18.44 -7.50
C LYS A 20 12.40 -19.85 -6.91
N ASN A 21 12.28 -20.86 -7.75
CA ASN A 21 12.09 -22.25 -7.35
C ASN A 21 13.26 -23.14 -7.80
N LEU A 22 14.49 -22.59 -7.76
CA LEU A 22 15.67 -23.23 -8.33
C LEU A 22 15.89 -24.64 -7.75
N HIS A 23 15.72 -24.82 -6.44
CA HIS A 23 15.86 -26.11 -5.76
C HIS A 23 14.86 -27.19 -6.23
N SER A 24 13.72 -26.80 -6.79
CA SER A 24 12.72 -27.74 -7.31
C SER A 24 13.17 -28.37 -8.64
N VAL A 25 13.96 -27.64 -9.42
CA VAL A 25 14.39 -27.99 -10.79
C VAL A 25 15.85 -28.45 -10.90
N ILE A 26 16.54 -28.62 -9.77
CA ILE A 26 17.93 -29.13 -9.73
C ILE A 26 18.08 -30.28 -8.73
N THR A 27 19.11 -31.10 -8.91
CA THR A 27 19.54 -32.13 -7.95
C THR A 27 21.02 -31.95 -7.63
N LYS A 28 21.41 -32.29 -6.40
CA LYS A 28 22.81 -32.40 -6.01
C LYS A 28 23.40 -33.70 -6.55
N CYS A 29 24.55 -33.63 -7.21
CA CYS A 29 25.34 -34.81 -7.62
C CYS A 29 25.80 -35.57 -6.36
N SER A 30 25.50 -36.86 -6.28
CA SER A 30 25.92 -37.75 -5.19
C SER A 30 27.38 -38.22 -5.32
N ASP A 31 27.91 -38.24 -6.54
CA ASP A 31 29.14 -38.97 -6.88
C ASP A 31 30.35 -38.04 -7.09
N CYS A 32 30.20 -36.76 -6.75
CA CYS A 32 31.15 -35.71 -7.01
C CYS A 32 31.97 -35.38 -5.75
N VAL A 33 33.32 -35.37 -5.84
CA VAL A 33 34.25 -34.98 -4.75
C VAL A 33 33.98 -33.55 -4.27
N GLU A 34 33.59 -32.66 -5.19
CA GLU A 34 33.10 -31.32 -4.89
C GLU A 34 31.58 -31.26 -5.11
N PRO A 35 30.81 -30.56 -4.24
CA PRO A 35 29.36 -30.44 -4.41
C PRO A 35 29.03 -29.74 -5.73
N LYS A 36 28.28 -30.42 -6.61
CA LYS A 36 27.83 -29.89 -7.90
C LYS A 36 26.33 -30.09 -8.06
N TYR A 37 25.66 -29.10 -8.63
CA TYR A 37 24.25 -29.22 -9.01
C TYR A 37 24.10 -29.52 -10.50
N VAL A 38 23.05 -30.28 -10.82
CA VAL A 38 22.64 -30.64 -12.19
C VAL A 38 21.16 -30.35 -12.38
N TRP A 39 20.75 -30.04 -13.61
CA TRP A 39 19.34 -29.81 -13.93
C TRP A 39 18.52 -31.11 -13.85
N ARG A 40 17.29 -31.00 -13.37
CA ARG A 40 16.26 -32.04 -13.49
C ARG A 40 15.50 -31.85 -14.80
N PHE A 41 16.12 -32.24 -15.90
CA PHE A 41 15.42 -32.19 -17.18
C PHE A 41 14.44 -33.37 -17.32
N PRO A 42 13.34 -33.20 -18.05
CA PRO A 42 12.43 -34.30 -18.34
C PRO A 42 13.08 -35.39 -19.22
N TRP A 43 14.16 -35.06 -19.93
CA TRP A 43 14.88 -35.96 -20.85
C TRP A 43 16.41 -35.77 -20.76
N PRO A 44 17.23 -36.80 -21.04
CA PRO A 44 18.69 -36.76 -20.88
C PRO A 44 19.45 -35.74 -21.75
N ASP A 45 19.02 -35.55 -23.01
CA ASP A 45 19.73 -34.71 -24.01
C ASP A 45 19.26 -33.25 -24.04
N CYS A 46 18.57 -32.83 -22.99
CA CYS A 46 17.93 -31.54 -22.99
C CYS A 46 18.90 -30.40 -22.66
N ARG A 47 18.86 -29.32 -23.46
CA ARG A 47 19.71 -28.14 -23.29
C ARG A 47 18.91 -26.84 -23.31
N ILE A 48 19.32 -25.86 -22.50
CA ILE A 48 18.74 -24.52 -22.48
C ILE A 48 19.54 -23.62 -23.43
N ILE A 49 18.89 -23.12 -24.47
CA ILE A 49 19.51 -22.20 -25.44
C ILE A 49 19.97 -20.88 -24.78
N ALA A 50 20.86 -20.17 -25.47
CA ALA A 50 21.64 -19.07 -24.90
C ALA A 50 20.82 -17.96 -24.22
N ARG A 51 19.79 -17.42 -24.89
CA ARG A 51 19.04 -16.26 -24.38
C ARG A 51 18.34 -16.53 -23.03
N PRO A 52 17.53 -17.59 -22.85
CA PRO A 52 17.02 -17.99 -21.54
C PRO A 52 18.10 -18.35 -20.51
N ALA A 53 19.14 -19.10 -20.91
CA ALA A 53 20.22 -19.50 -20.00
C ALA A 53 20.94 -18.28 -19.40
N GLU A 54 21.28 -17.30 -20.23
CA GLU A 54 21.90 -16.03 -19.81
C GLU A 54 20.98 -15.20 -18.92
N LYS A 55 19.67 -15.19 -19.19
CA LYS A 55 18.67 -14.53 -18.32
C LYS A 55 18.55 -15.21 -16.95
N ILE A 56 18.58 -16.54 -16.90
CA ILE A 56 18.59 -17.31 -15.64
C ILE A 56 19.87 -16.98 -14.88
N LEU A 57 21.04 -17.10 -15.53
CA LEU A 57 22.34 -16.77 -14.94
C LEU A 57 22.34 -15.38 -14.30
N LEU A 58 21.94 -14.36 -15.07
CA LEU A 58 21.85 -12.98 -14.60
C LEU A 58 20.88 -12.82 -13.42
N LYS A 59 19.75 -13.52 -13.43
CA LYS A 59 18.77 -13.46 -12.34
C LYS A 59 19.28 -14.12 -11.07
N LEU A 60 20.05 -15.19 -11.18
CA LEU A 60 20.72 -15.84 -10.04
C LEU A 60 21.84 -14.96 -9.47
N CYS A 61 22.62 -14.28 -10.31
CA CYS A 61 23.58 -13.26 -9.86
C CYS A 61 22.88 -12.14 -9.07
N LYS A 62 21.79 -11.57 -9.61
CA LYS A 62 21.03 -10.50 -8.94
C LYS A 62 20.42 -10.92 -7.61
N ARG A 63 20.15 -12.20 -7.40
CA ARG A 63 19.63 -12.77 -6.16
C ARG A 63 20.72 -13.19 -5.17
N GLN A 64 22.00 -13.08 -5.55
CA GLN A 64 23.13 -13.52 -4.72
C GLN A 64 23.09 -15.02 -4.35
N ILE A 65 22.48 -15.84 -5.21
CA ILE A 65 22.35 -17.30 -5.02
C ILE A 65 23.53 -18.05 -5.63
N LEU A 66 24.08 -17.53 -6.74
CA LEU A 66 25.08 -18.22 -7.54
C LEU A 66 26.42 -18.36 -6.79
N ARG A 67 26.91 -19.59 -6.66
CA ARG A 67 28.21 -19.99 -6.07
C ARG A 67 28.87 -21.04 -6.98
N ASP A 68 30.11 -21.42 -6.70
CA ASP A 68 30.88 -22.41 -7.48
C ASP A 68 30.08 -23.70 -7.77
N GLU A 69 29.41 -24.27 -6.76
CA GLU A 69 28.61 -25.49 -6.87
C GLU A 69 27.45 -25.40 -7.89
N TYR A 70 26.96 -24.18 -8.19
CA TYR A 70 25.88 -23.93 -9.14
C TYR A 70 26.37 -23.64 -10.56
N LEU A 71 27.66 -23.31 -10.77
CA LEU A 71 28.15 -23.00 -12.12
C LEU A 71 28.08 -24.21 -13.06
N ASN A 72 28.14 -25.43 -12.53
CA ASN A 72 27.96 -26.63 -13.32
C ASN A 72 26.62 -26.68 -14.09
N LEU A 73 25.57 -26.00 -13.58
CA LEU A 73 24.29 -25.83 -14.27
C LEU A 73 24.42 -25.08 -15.61
N PHE A 74 25.50 -24.32 -15.79
CA PHE A 74 25.79 -23.52 -16.99
C PHE A 74 26.97 -24.10 -17.80
N SER A 75 27.29 -25.37 -17.61
CA SER A 75 28.25 -26.07 -18.46
C SER A 75 27.68 -26.32 -19.86
N SER A 76 28.56 -26.54 -20.84
CA SER A 76 28.22 -26.85 -22.23
C SER A 76 27.27 -28.05 -22.35
N LYS A 77 27.31 -28.98 -21.37
CA LYS A 77 26.39 -30.11 -21.27
C LYS A 77 24.91 -29.68 -21.19
N TYR A 78 24.60 -28.61 -20.47
CA TYR A 78 23.21 -28.24 -20.15
C TYR A 78 22.71 -26.98 -20.82
N VAL A 79 23.60 -26.08 -21.23
CA VAL A 79 23.22 -24.79 -21.80
C VAL A 79 24.06 -24.43 -23.00
N ASP A 80 23.57 -23.48 -23.79
CA ASP A 80 24.39 -22.66 -24.68
C ASP A 80 24.66 -21.31 -24.02
N LEU A 81 25.81 -20.69 -24.31
CA LEU A 81 26.16 -19.34 -23.86
C LEU A 81 26.86 -18.60 -25.00
N ILE A 82 26.48 -17.34 -25.23
CA ILE A 82 27.07 -16.47 -26.25
C ILE A 82 27.55 -15.16 -25.61
N SER A 83 26.75 -14.59 -24.69
CA SER A 83 26.96 -13.31 -24.02
C SER A 83 26.72 -13.39 -22.49
N PRO A 84 27.40 -14.29 -21.76
CA PRO A 84 27.18 -14.46 -20.32
C PRO A 84 27.50 -13.20 -19.50
N VAL A 85 26.70 -12.99 -18.46
CA VAL A 85 26.85 -11.89 -17.49
C VAL A 85 27.01 -12.44 -16.09
N LEU A 86 28.19 -12.26 -15.52
CA LEU A 86 28.56 -12.60 -14.15
C LEU A 86 28.85 -11.31 -13.39
N ARG A 87 28.06 -11.04 -12.35
CA ARG A 87 28.16 -9.80 -11.59
C ARG A 87 27.96 -10.05 -10.10
N ASP A 88 28.84 -9.47 -9.29
CA ASP A 88 28.73 -9.46 -7.83
C ASP A 88 28.57 -10.88 -7.24
N VAL A 89 29.31 -11.87 -7.76
CA VAL A 89 29.20 -13.27 -7.32
C VAL A 89 30.53 -13.80 -6.77
N PRO A 90 30.50 -14.62 -5.70
CA PRO A 90 31.69 -15.22 -5.11
C PRO A 90 32.04 -16.52 -5.86
N VAL A 91 32.59 -16.38 -7.07
CA VAL A 91 33.04 -17.52 -7.87
C VAL A 91 34.55 -17.54 -8.04
N THR A 92 35.13 -18.73 -8.08
CA THR A 92 36.57 -18.95 -8.26
C THR A 92 36.98 -19.12 -9.72
N SER A 93 38.28 -18.99 -10.01
CA SER A 93 38.82 -19.25 -11.36
C SER A 93 38.67 -20.71 -11.77
N SER A 94 38.67 -21.67 -10.83
CA SER A 94 38.46 -23.09 -11.15
C SER A 94 37.03 -23.34 -11.63
N ALA A 95 36.04 -22.77 -10.94
CA ALA A 95 34.63 -22.92 -11.32
C ALA A 95 34.31 -22.26 -12.67
N LEU A 96 34.97 -21.14 -12.99
CA LEU A 96 34.78 -20.44 -14.29
C LEU A 96 35.36 -21.19 -15.50
N ARG A 97 36.13 -22.27 -15.30
CA ARG A 97 36.66 -23.08 -16.42
C ARG A 97 35.57 -23.72 -17.28
N ILE A 98 34.32 -23.78 -16.81
CA ILE A 98 33.18 -24.16 -17.65
C ILE A 98 33.04 -23.27 -18.90
N LEU A 99 33.54 -22.03 -18.86
CA LEU A 99 33.50 -21.10 -19.98
C LEU A 99 34.45 -21.50 -21.12
N ARG A 100 35.41 -22.42 -20.86
CA ARG A 100 36.40 -22.86 -21.83
C ARG A 100 35.77 -23.58 -23.03
N ASP A 101 34.65 -24.26 -22.80
CA ASP A 101 33.98 -25.08 -23.79
C ASP A 101 33.03 -24.28 -24.70
N PHE A 102 32.92 -22.97 -24.48
CA PHE A 102 32.03 -22.09 -25.25
C PHE A 102 32.81 -21.23 -26.26
N LYS A 103 32.12 -20.85 -27.33
CA LYS A 103 32.56 -19.81 -28.28
C LYS A 103 31.83 -18.51 -27.98
N LEU A 104 32.33 -17.75 -27.01
CA LEU A 104 31.70 -16.52 -26.54
C LEU A 104 31.90 -15.39 -27.55
N TYR A 105 30.91 -14.50 -27.62
CA TYR A 105 30.95 -13.27 -28.41
C TYR A 105 31.08 -12.03 -27.52
N ASN A 106 30.37 -12.02 -26.39
CA ASN A 106 30.50 -11.01 -25.34
C ASN A 106 30.75 -11.66 -23.98
N LEU A 107 31.47 -10.99 -23.09
CA LEU A 107 31.63 -11.42 -21.72
C LEU A 107 31.55 -10.23 -20.77
N THR A 108 30.62 -10.28 -19.82
CA THR A 108 30.56 -9.32 -18.70
C THR A 108 30.89 -10.05 -17.41
N ALA A 109 31.99 -9.67 -16.77
CA ALA A 109 32.50 -10.24 -15.53
C ALA A 109 32.89 -9.10 -14.58
N THR A 110 31.93 -8.61 -13.79
CA THR A 110 32.08 -7.39 -13.00
C THR A 110 32.06 -7.68 -11.50
N ASN A 111 33.00 -7.08 -10.75
CA ASN A 111 33.11 -7.23 -9.29
C ASN A 111 33.26 -8.69 -8.81
N LEU A 112 34.11 -9.47 -9.51
CA LEU A 112 34.47 -10.83 -9.10
C LEU A 112 35.66 -10.79 -8.14
N LYS A 113 35.39 -10.85 -6.83
CA LYS A 113 36.43 -10.62 -5.79
C LYS A 113 37.56 -11.66 -5.80
N GLN A 114 37.29 -12.89 -6.22
CA GLN A 114 38.24 -14.01 -6.18
C GLN A 114 38.93 -14.28 -7.53
N VAL A 115 38.64 -13.48 -8.56
CA VAL A 115 39.14 -13.67 -9.92
C VAL A 115 39.70 -12.36 -10.45
N ASN A 116 41.00 -12.33 -10.74
CA ASN A 116 41.63 -11.21 -11.41
C ASN A 116 41.45 -11.32 -12.94
N LEU A 117 41.76 -10.26 -13.68
CA LEU A 117 41.61 -10.21 -15.15
C LEU A 117 42.31 -11.39 -15.87
N ASN A 118 43.51 -11.76 -15.42
CA ASN A 118 44.29 -12.85 -16.03
C ASN A 118 43.68 -14.22 -15.77
N GLY A 119 43.23 -14.46 -14.54
CA GLY A 119 42.51 -15.66 -14.18
C GLY A 119 41.25 -15.82 -15.01
N LEU A 120 40.50 -14.74 -15.22
CA LEU A 120 39.31 -14.75 -16.07
C LEU A 120 39.64 -15.11 -17.53
N ILE A 121 40.61 -14.42 -18.14
CA ILE A 121 41.01 -14.70 -19.53
C ILE A 121 41.60 -16.12 -19.67
N GLY A 122 42.31 -16.59 -18.65
CA GLY A 122 42.84 -17.95 -18.57
C GLY A 122 41.76 -19.03 -18.49
N CYS A 123 40.52 -18.69 -18.10
CA CYS A 123 39.38 -19.61 -18.12
C CYS A 123 38.73 -19.75 -19.49
N LEU A 124 39.08 -18.90 -20.46
CA LEU A 124 38.52 -18.92 -21.81
C LEU A 124 39.29 -19.90 -22.71
N GLY A 125 38.55 -20.62 -23.56
CA GLY A 125 39.12 -21.47 -24.61
C GLY A 125 39.58 -20.66 -25.81
N GLU A 126 40.35 -21.29 -26.72
CA GLU A 126 40.86 -20.63 -27.92
C GLU A 126 39.74 -20.10 -28.83
N ALA A 127 38.64 -20.86 -28.97
CA ALA A 127 37.48 -20.42 -29.74
C ALA A 127 36.87 -19.11 -29.20
N SER A 128 36.84 -18.93 -27.87
CA SER A 128 36.42 -17.67 -27.26
C SER A 128 37.49 -16.58 -27.42
N ALA A 129 38.76 -16.92 -27.23
CA ALA A 129 39.86 -15.95 -27.37
C ALA A 129 39.89 -15.31 -28.78
N GLU A 130 39.61 -16.11 -29.82
CA GLU A 130 39.53 -15.62 -31.20
C GLU A 130 38.22 -14.90 -31.51
N ASN A 131 37.09 -15.26 -30.88
CA ASN A 131 35.77 -14.75 -31.29
C ASN A 131 35.23 -13.60 -30.43
N LEU A 132 35.82 -13.35 -29.25
CA LEU A 132 35.30 -12.36 -28.31
C LEU A 132 35.42 -10.93 -28.89
N VAL A 133 34.28 -10.26 -29.02
CA VAL A 133 34.18 -8.88 -29.53
C VAL A 133 34.02 -7.87 -28.40
N SER A 134 33.36 -8.24 -27.30
CA SER A 134 33.15 -7.37 -26.14
C SER A 134 33.59 -8.01 -24.84
N LEU A 135 34.38 -7.26 -24.07
CA LEU A 135 34.80 -7.63 -22.72
C LEU A 135 34.50 -6.48 -21.75
N ASN A 136 33.68 -6.76 -20.75
CA ASN A 136 33.40 -5.86 -19.65
C ASN A 136 33.90 -6.45 -18.33
N VAL A 137 34.97 -5.88 -17.81
CA VAL A 137 35.64 -6.25 -16.55
C VAL A 137 35.65 -5.07 -15.58
N SER A 138 34.61 -4.24 -15.62
CA SER A 138 34.49 -3.10 -14.71
C SER A 138 34.53 -3.56 -13.25
N ASN A 139 35.27 -2.84 -12.41
CA ASN A 139 35.47 -3.18 -11.00
C ASN A 139 36.10 -4.56 -10.75
N ALA A 140 36.83 -5.12 -11.75
CA ALA A 140 37.63 -6.32 -11.56
C ALA A 140 38.97 -6.00 -10.88
N ASN A 141 39.54 -7.01 -10.21
CA ASN A 141 40.87 -6.87 -9.63
C ASN A 141 41.93 -6.96 -10.75
N ILE A 142 42.78 -5.94 -10.84
CA ILE A 142 43.92 -5.90 -11.76
C ILE A 142 45.16 -5.72 -10.89
N GLU A 143 46.05 -6.70 -10.92
CA GLU A 143 47.35 -6.61 -10.24
C GLU A 143 48.19 -5.52 -10.91
N GLU A 144 48.66 -4.54 -10.13
CA GLU A 144 49.52 -3.47 -10.61
C GLU A 144 50.88 -4.04 -11.03
N ASN A 145 51.38 -3.61 -12.20
CA ASN A 145 52.77 -3.74 -12.63
C ASN A 145 53.32 -5.15 -12.85
N LYS A 146 52.61 -6.02 -13.58
CA LYS A 146 53.27 -7.16 -14.23
C LYS A 146 52.84 -7.29 -15.71
N LEU A 147 53.82 -7.47 -16.60
CA LEU A 147 53.71 -7.88 -18.01
C LEU A 147 52.57 -8.91 -18.35
N PRO A 148 52.20 -9.88 -17.47
CA PRO A 148 51.15 -10.87 -17.75
C PRO A 148 49.73 -10.31 -17.98
N VAL A 149 49.37 -9.14 -17.41
CA VAL A 149 48.05 -8.52 -17.63
C VAL A 149 47.84 -8.14 -19.09
N ILE A 150 48.88 -7.60 -19.69
CA ILE A 150 48.89 -7.04 -21.03
C ILE A 150 48.97 -8.17 -22.08
N VAL A 151 49.77 -9.21 -21.82
CA VAL A 151 49.86 -10.40 -22.69
C VAL A 151 48.50 -11.12 -22.77
N SER A 152 47.79 -11.23 -21.65
CA SER A 152 46.49 -11.92 -21.61
C SER A 152 45.43 -11.21 -22.47
N LEU A 153 45.34 -9.87 -22.39
CA LEU A 153 44.44 -9.10 -23.24
C LEU A 153 44.79 -9.22 -24.72
N GLY A 154 46.09 -9.27 -25.06
CA GLY A 154 46.56 -9.45 -26.44
C GLY A 154 46.13 -10.77 -27.10
N ARG A 155 45.68 -11.77 -26.33
CA ARG A 155 45.07 -13.00 -26.88
C ARG A 155 43.74 -12.71 -27.59
N LEU A 156 43.03 -11.66 -27.19
CA LEU A 156 41.69 -11.32 -27.66
C LEU A 156 41.73 -10.45 -28.93
N LYS A 157 42.33 -10.96 -30.01
CA LYS A 157 42.68 -10.15 -31.21
C LYS A 157 41.49 -9.50 -31.92
N ASN A 158 40.27 -10.03 -31.75
CA ASN A 158 39.04 -9.51 -32.34
C ASN A 158 38.25 -8.59 -31.42
N LEU A 159 38.81 -8.24 -30.26
CA LEU A 159 38.13 -7.37 -29.31
C LEU A 159 37.93 -5.97 -29.88
N GLN A 160 36.68 -5.52 -29.91
CA GLN A 160 36.29 -4.18 -30.37
C GLN A 160 35.78 -3.30 -29.24
N VAL A 161 35.23 -3.90 -28.18
CA VAL A 161 34.67 -3.18 -27.03
C VAL A 161 35.36 -3.63 -25.76
N LEU A 162 36.01 -2.70 -25.07
CA LEU A 162 36.68 -2.95 -23.79
C LEU A 162 36.16 -1.98 -22.71
N ASN A 163 35.70 -2.54 -21.59
CA ASN A 163 35.36 -1.76 -20.40
C ASN A 163 36.20 -2.21 -19.21
N VAL A 164 37.12 -1.33 -18.80
CA VAL A 164 38.02 -1.48 -17.65
C VAL A 164 37.72 -0.45 -16.56
N SER A 165 36.53 0.15 -16.57
CA SER A 165 36.17 1.20 -15.61
C SER A 165 36.22 0.73 -14.16
N ARG A 166 36.55 1.64 -13.24
CA ARG A 166 36.67 1.37 -11.79
C ARG A 166 37.70 0.29 -11.45
N THR A 167 38.78 0.22 -12.22
CA THR A 167 39.91 -0.68 -11.95
C THR A 167 41.19 0.14 -11.78
N ARG A 168 42.29 -0.50 -11.35
CA ARG A 168 43.61 0.13 -11.25
C ARG A 168 44.33 0.25 -12.60
N PHE A 169 43.61 0.29 -13.72
CA PHE A 169 44.18 0.41 -15.06
C PHE A 169 44.95 1.74 -15.19
N THR A 170 46.21 1.68 -15.62
CA THR A 170 47.12 2.83 -15.71
C THR A 170 47.34 3.30 -17.15
N SER A 171 47.98 4.46 -17.34
CA SER A 171 48.37 4.98 -18.65
C SER A 171 49.31 4.02 -19.42
N GLU A 172 50.16 3.28 -18.71
CA GLU A 172 51.02 2.24 -19.31
C GLU A 172 50.21 1.03 -19.80
N CYS A 173 49.24 0.57 -19.00
CA CYS A 173 48.31 -0.48 -19.42
C CYS A 173 47.58 -0.09 -20.70
N LEU A 174 47.16 1.17 -20.80
CA LEU A 174 46.51 1.71 -22.00
C LEU A 174 47.44 1.69 -23.21
N GLN A 175 48.67 2.19 -23.08
CA GLN A 175 49.65 2.22 -24.16
C GLN A 175 49.91 0.83 -24.75
N ASN A 176 50.05 -0.19 -23.88
CA ASN A 176 50.28 -1.55 -24.35
C ASN A 176 49.02 -2.20 -24.91
N THR A 177 47.86 -1.92 -24.31
CA THR A 177 46.57 -2.43 -24.78
C THR A 177 46.25 -1.96 -26.20
N VAL A 178 46.48 -0.67 -26.48
CA VAL A 178 46.27 -0.10 -27.81
C VAL A 178 47.15 -0.78 -28.86
N LYS A 179 48.42 -1.06 -28.54
CA LYS A 179 49.35 -1.77 -29.44
C LYS A 179 48.89 -3.21 -29.73
N LEU A 180 48.35 -3.90 -28.73
CA LEU A 180 47.97 -5.33 -28.86
C LEU A 180 46.56 -5.53 -29.40
N LEU A 181 45.68 -4.52 -29.32
CA LEU A 181 44.28 -4.59 -29.73
C LEU A 181 43.96 -3.52 -30.79
N PRO A 182 44.46 -3.66 -32.03
CA PRO A 182 44.30 -2.64 -33.09
C PRO A 182 42.85 -2.51 -33.61
N ARG A 183 41.99 -3.50 -33.33
CA ARG A 183 40.57 -3.51 -33.74
C ARG A 183 39.65 -2.83 -32.73
N LEU A 184 40.20 -2.26 -31.66
CA LEU A 184 39.41 -1.62 -30.62
C LEU A 184 38.66 -0.39 -31.18
N ARG A 185 37.34 -0.39 -31.01
CA ARG A 185 36.43 0.67 -31.47
C ARG A 185 35.74 1.41 -30.33
N TYR A 186 35.63 0.80 -29.16
CA TYR A 186 34.95 1.37 -28.01
C TYR A 186 35.72 1.08 -26.73
N LEU A 187 36.02 2.13 -25.97
CA LEU A 187 36.81 2.02 -24.75
C LEU A 187 36.15 2.79 -23.61
N ASN A 188 35.96 2.12 -22.48
CA ASN A 188 35.55 2.74 -21.23
C ASN A 188 36.64 2.62 -20.17
N ILE A 189 37.21 3.77 -19.83
CA ILE A 189 38.29 3.97 -18.83
C ILE A 189 37.81 4.83 -17.65
N SER A 190 36.50 4.89 -17.41
CA SER A 190 35.94 5.71 -16.33
C SER A 190 36.50 5.31 -14.96
N ARG A 191 36.85 6.30 -14.12
CA ARG A 191 37.35 6.07 -12.74
C ARG A 191 38.52 5.09 -12.66
N THR A 192 39.50 5.23 -13.55
CA THR A 192 40.78 4.52 -13.50
C THR A 192 41.90 5.49 -13.11
N ASN A 193 43.13 4.98 -12.98
CA ASN A 193 44.33 5.76 -12.65
C ASN A 193 45.04 6.28 -13.91
N ILE A 194 44.33 6.46 -15.03
CA ILE A 194 44.90 6.97 -16.27
C ILE A 194 44.97 8.50 -16.18
N ASN A 195 46.17 9.04 -16.36
CA ASN A 195 46.44 10.48 -16.42
C ASN A 195 46.84 10.95 -17.83
N ASN A 196 47.12 10.02 -18.75
CA ASN A 196 47.54 10.33 -20.10
C ASN A 196 46.90 9.36 -21.10
N ILE A 197 46.20 9.92 -22.08
CA ILE A 197 45.49 9.16 -23.13
C ILE A 197 46.13 9.28 -24.52
N THR A 198 47.30 9.92 -24.66
CA THR A 198 47.96 10.14 -25.96
C THR A 198 48.20 8.84 -26.75
N ALA A 199 48.32 7.70 -26.06
CA ALA A 199 48.34 6.37 -26.66
C ALA A 199 47.17 6.09 -27.62
N LEU A 200 46.00 6.70 -27.41
CA LEU A 200 44.82 6.50 -28.24
C LEU A 200 44.97 7.06 -29.65
N LEU A 201 45.97 7.90 -29.92
CA LEU A 201 46.24 8.42 -31.25
C LEU A 201 46.58 7.32 -32.27
N ASP A 202 47.10 6.18 -31.81
CA ASP A 202 47.31 4.99 -32.65
C ASP A 202 45.98 4.41 -33.18
N LEU A 203 44.85 4.73 -32.53
CA LEU A 203 43.48 4.35 -32.92
C LEU A 203 42.66 5.51 -33.49
N ARG A 204 43.28 6.63 -33.89
CA ARG A 204 42.58 7.86 -34.30
C ARG A 204 41.54 7.67 -35.42
N GLU A 205 41.77 6.71 -36.32
CA GLU A 205 40.89 6.42 -37.46
C GLU A 205 39.87 5.30 -37.16
N THR A 206 39.96 4.60 -36.02
CA THR A 206 39.13 3.43 -35.70
C THR A 206 38.30 3.57 -34.42
N LEU A 207 38.75 4.38 -33.46
CA LEU A 207 38.07 4.55 -32.18
C LEU A 207 36.80 5.38 -32.35
N THR A 208 35.65 4.72 -32.19
CA THR A 208 34.32 5.32 -32.35
C THR A 208 33.68 5.74 -31.03
N GLY A 209 34.10 5.18 -29.89
CA GLY A 209 33.54 5.50 -28.59
C GLY A 209 34.57 5.54 -27.47
N LEU A 210 34.54 6.62 -26.68
CA LEU A 210 35.44 6.83 -25.56
C LEU A 210 34.67 7.36 -24.35
N ILE A 211 34.66 6.59 -23.25
CA ILE A 211 34.07 7.00 -21.98
C ILE A 211 35.17 7.16 -20.92
N MET A 212 35.24 8.36 -20.36
CA MET A 212 36.23 8.81 -19.37
C MET A 212 35.55 9.43 -18.14
N HIS A 213 34.39 8.92 -17.73
CA HIS A 213 33.63 9.48 -16.63
C HIS A 213 34.44 9.49 -15.33
N ARG A 214 34.58 10.66 -14.69
CA ARG A 214 35.38 10.89 -13.47
C ARG A 214 36.80 10.30 -13.56
N LEU A 215 37.50 10.60 -14.64
CA LEU A 215 38.93 10.32 -14.75
C LEU A 215 39.71 11.28 -13.83
N THR A 216 40.63 10.78 -13.02
CA THR A 216 41.42 11.62 -12.10
C THR A 216 42.55 12.30 -12.85
N LEU A 217 42.30 13.53 -13.29
CA LEU A 217 43.25 14.35 -14.04
C LEU A 217 43.65 15.58 -13.21
N ASP A 218 44.91 15.99 -13.30
CA ASP A 218 45.33 17.32 -12.82
C ASP A 218 44.99 18.41 -13.86
N SER A 219 45.02 19.69 -13.48
CA SER A 219 44.59 20.78 -14.36
C SER A 219 45.36 20.83 -15.69
N LYS A 220 46.67 20.54 -15.68
CA LYS A 220 47.50 20.49 -16.91
C LYS A 220 47.12 19.34 -17.83
N SER A 221 46.68 18.22 -17.26
CA SER A 221 46.27 17.04 -18.03
C SER A 221 44.92 17.20 -18.72
N HIS A 222 44.02 18.08 -18.25
CA HIS A 222 42.71 18.29 -18.89
C HIS A 222 42.86 18.87 -20.30
N GLU A 223 43.74 19.85 -20.48
CA GLU A 223 44.02 20.44 -21.79
C GLU A 223 44.65 19.40 -22.73
N LYS A 224 45.64 18.63 -22.24
CA LYS A 224 46.26 17.57 -23.03
C LYS A 224 45.27 16.48 -23.45
N VAL A 225 44.34 16.12 -22.57
CA VAL A 225 43.25 15.18 -22.86
C VAL A 225 42.34 15.75 -23.94
N LEU A 226 41.90 17.00 -23.83
CA LEU A 226 41.06 17.64 -24.84
C LEU A 226 41.77 17.71 -26.20
N LEU A 227 43.03 18.13 -26.23
CA LEU A 227 43.85 18.16 -27.45
C LEU A 227 43.98 16.78 -28.08
N THR A 228 44.18 15.72 -27.28
CA THR A 228 44.24 14.34 -27.79
C THR A 228 42.90 13.90 -28.37
N VAL A 229 41.79 14.22 -27.70
CA VAL A 229 40.44 13.86 -28.16
C VAL A 229 40.14 14.50 -29.52
N LEU A 230 40.53 15.75 -29.74
CA LEU A 230 40.29 16.47 -31.00
C LEU A 230 40.95 15.81 -32.21
N GLU A 231 41.99 15.00 -32.01
CA GLU A 231 42.68 14.26 -33.08
C GLU A 231 42.03 12.89 -33.39
N LEU A 232 41.03 12.45 -32.60
CA LEU A 232 40.32 11.17 -32.81
C LEU A 232 39.19 11.33 -33.84
N LYS A 233 39.53 11.22 -35.12
CA LYS A 233 38.65 11.56 -36.25
C LYS A 233 37.41 10.68 -36.38
N ALA A 234 37.49 9.41 -36.00
CA ALA A 234 36.39 8.45 -36.12
C ALA A 234 35.38 8.50 -34.95
N LEU A 235 35.59 9.39 -33.98
CA LEU A 235 34.83 9.41 -32.74
C LEU A 235 33.36 9.78 -32.95
N ARG A 236 32.47 8.99 -32.38
CA ARG A 236 31.00 9.14 -32.43
C ARG A 236 30.39 9.34 -31.06
N VAL A 237 30.97 8.72 -30.04
CA VAL A 237 30.53 8.80 -28.64
C VAL A 237 31.69 9.26 -27.78
N LEU A 238 31.51 10.38 -27.10
CA LEU A 238 32.47 10.92 -26.14
C LEU A 238 31.77 11.20 -24.81
N ASP A 239 32.30 10.67 -23.72
CA ASP A 239 31.87 10.99 -22.37
C ASP A 239 33.07 11.42 -21.53
N VAL A 240 33.06 12.69 -21.14
CA VAL A 240 34.05 13.35 -20.28
C VAL A 240 33.40 13.85 -18.99
N SER A 241 32.23 13.31 -18.65
CA SER A 241 31.43 13.75 -17.51
C SER A 241 32.16 13.52 -16.18
N SER A 242 32.02 14.46 -15.24
CA SER A 242 32.65 14.33 -13.92
C SER A 242 31.89 15.11 -12.84
N ALA A 243 32.44 15.15 -11.62
CA ALA A 243 31.94 16.09 -10.62
C ALA A 243 32.18 17.53 -11.10
N PRO A 244 31.24 18.46 -10.83
CA PRO A 244 31.42 19.86 -11.13
C PRO A 244 32.59 20.40 -10.31
N ASP A 245 33.49 21.11 -10.99
CA ASP A 245 34.69 21.73 -10.41
C ASP A 245 34.56 23.25 -10.61
N GLN A 246 34.46 23.99 -9.51
CA GLN A 246 33.99 25.38 -9.52
C GLN A 246 35.10 26.40 -9.79
N ASP A 247 36.38 25.98 -9.77
CA ASP A 247 37.53 26.89 -9.76
C ASP A 247 38.49 26.69 -10.96
N LYS A 248 38.04 26.01 -12.03
CA LYS A 248 38.85 25.81 -13.24
C LYS A 248 38.61 26.87 -14.31
N PRO A 249 39.66 27.50 -14.86
CA PRO A 249 39.52 28.43 -15.99
C PRO A 249 39.09 27.67 -17.27
N ARG A 250 38.44 28.39 -18.18
CA ARG A 250 38.12 27.90 -19.54
C ARG A 250 39.41 27.54 -20.27
N LEU A 251 39.45 26.34 -20.85
CA LEU A 251 40.61 25.86 -21.59
C LEU A 251 40.69 26.54 -22.98
N PRO A 252 41.86 26.96 -23.46
CA PRO A 252 42.02 27.52 -24.82
C PRO A 252 41.59 26.54 -25.91
N ALA A 253 41.82 25.24 -25.72
CA ALA A 253 41.42 24.21 -26.69
C ALA A 253 39.89 24.07 -26.89
N VAL A 254 39.05 24.72 -26.06
CA VAL A 254 37.59 24.77 -26.27
C VAL A 254 37.24 25.47 -27.58
N ASP A 255 38.01 26.47 -28.00
CA ASP A 255 37.76 27.16 -29.27
C ASP A 255 37.91 26.19 -30.46
N ARG A 256 38.87 25.26 -30.39
CA ARG A 256 39.02 24.18 -31.38
C ARG A 256 37.91 23.14 -31.30
N LEU A 257 37.41 22.83 -30.10
CA LEU A 257 36.29 21.90 -29.91
C LEU A 257 35.01 22.43 -30.55
N CYS A 258 34.77 23.73 -30.47
CA CYS A 258 33.58 24.37 -31.04
C CYS A 258 33.74 24.78 -32.51
N ALA A 259 34.93 24.64 -33.11
CA ALA A 259 35.19 25.03 -34.49
C ALA A 259 34.50 24.11 -35.52
N PRO A 260 34.13 24.63 -36.71
CA PRO A 260 33.62 23.81 -37.79
C PRO A 260 34.61 22.69 -38.17
N GLY A 261 34.09 21.47 -38.34
CA GLY A 261 34.90 20.30 -38.75
C GLY A 261 35.64 19.59 -37.62
N ALA A 262 35.58 20.10 -36.38
CA ALA A 262 35.99 19.32 -35.21
C ALA A 262 35.10 18.08 -35.06
N LEU A 263 35.69 16.92 -34.71
CA LEU A 263 34.97 15.66 -34.44
C LEU A 263 33.78 15.38 -35.39
N PRO A 264 34.01 15.25 -36.71
CA PRO A 264 32.97 15.34 -37.75
C PRO A 264 31.93 14.20 -37.75
N HIS A 265 32.16 13.16 -36.95
CA HIS A 265 31.29 12.00 -36.79
C HIS A 265 30.61 11.93 -35.43
N LEU A 266 30.79 12.94 -34.57
CA LEU A 266 30.25 12.93 -33.22
C LEU A 266 28.72 12.99 -33.23
N THR A 267 28.12 12.05 -32.50
CA THR A 267 26.66 11.93 -32.33
C THR A 267 26.26 12.07 -30.87
N HIS A 268 27.14 11.70 -29.93
CA HIS A 268 26.88 11.71 -28.51
C HIS A 268 28.03 12.38 -27.77
N PHE A 269 27.74 13.45 -27.03
CA PHE A 269 28.72 14.15 -26.21
C PHE A 269 28.21 14.36 -24.78
N ASP A 270 28.78 13.64 -23.81
CA ASP A 270 28.45 13.83 -22.41
C ASP A 270 29.54 14.65 -21.70
N ILE A 271 29.19 15.89 -21.31
CA ILE A 271 30.06 16.80 -20.56
C ILE A 271 29.38 17.23 -19.25
N CYS A 272 28.53 16.37 -18.65
CA CYS A 272 27.92 16.67 -17.36
C CYS A 272 29.00 17.02 -16.30
N GLY A 273 28.79 18.07 -15.52
CA GLY A 273 29.80 18.64 -14.63
C GLY A 273 30.77 19.63 -15.28
N ASN A 274 30.66 19.87 -16.59
CA ASN A 274 31.38 20.91 -17.34
C ASN A 274 32.91 20.96 -17.12
N GLN A 275 33.59 19.82 -17.27
CA GLN A 275 35.03 19.66 -16.96
C GLN A 275 35.98 20.56 -17.76
N PHE A 276 35.55 21.10 -18.90
CA PHE A 276 36.33 22.00 -19.74
C PHE A 276 35.93 23.48 -19.57
N SER A 277 35.03 23.77 -18.63
CA SER A 277 34.53 25.12 -18.32
C SER A 277 33.97 25.85 -19.56
N LEU A 278 33.13 25.15 -20.34
CA LEU A 278 32.37 25.75 -21.45
C LEU A 278 31.40 26.80 -20.93
N ARG A 279 31.18 27.84 -21.71
CA ARG A 279 30.09 28.82 -21.52
C ARG A 279 28.88 28.46 -22.38
N LEU A 280 27.72 29.06 -22.10
CA LEU A 280 26.53 28.88 -22.94
C LEU A 280 26.78 29.20 -24.43
N SER A 281 27.58 30.22 -24.73
CA SER A 281 27.97 30.56 -26.10
C SER A 281 28.75 29.43 -26.78
N ASP A 282 29.64 28.76 -26.04
CA ASP A 282 30.44 27.64 -26.55
C ASP A 282 29.53 26.46 -26.88
N VAL A 283 28.57 26.14 -26.00
CA VAL A 283 27.57 25.08 -26.23
C VAL A 283 26.73 25.38 -27.48
N LYS A 284 26.29 26.63 -27.65
CA LYS A 284 25.54 27.06 -28.83
C LYS A 284 26.36 26.87 -30.11
N SER A 285 27.58 27.39 -30.16
CA SER A 285 28.48 27.24 -31.30
C SER A 285 28.81 25.77 -31.58
N PHE A 286 28.98 24.96 -30.54
CA PHE A 286 29.20 23.53 -30.67
C PHE A 286 28.02 22.84 -31.36
N ILE A 287 26.79 23.06 -30.89
CA ILE A 287 25.60 22.44 -31.51
C ILE A 287 25.45 22.87 -32.97
N GLU A 288 25.66 24.16 -33.27
CA GLU A 288 25.54 24.70 -34.64
C GLU A 288 26.57 24.09 -35.60
N ASN A 289 27.78 23.78 -35.11
CA ASN A 289 28.85 23.19 -35.91
C ASN A 289 28.85 21.65 -35.96
N HIS A 290 27.95 20.97 -35.23
CA HIS A 290 27.86 19.51 -35.17
C HIS A 290 26.45 19.00 -35.55
N PRO A 291 26.09 19.00 -36.85
CA PRO A 291 24.73 18.69 -37.31
C PRO A 291 24.31 17.23 -37.13
N LYS A 292 25.24 16.32 -36.84
CA LYS A 292 24.97 14.89 -36.57
C LYS A 292 24.73 14.60 -35.09
N LEU A 293 24.75 15.62 -34.24
CA LEU A 293 24.60 15.46 -32.80
C LEU A 293 23.18 15.00 -32.45
N GLU A 294 23.06 13.89 -31.74
CA GLU A 294 21.80 13.30 -31.27
C GLU A 294 21.65 13.44 -29.75
N PHE A 295 22.75 13.62 -29.02
CA PHE A 295 22.76 13.69 -27.57
C PHE A 295 23.85 14.64 -27.05
N ILE A 296 23.48 15.49 -26.09
CA ILE A 296 24.43 16.29 -25.31
C ILE A 296 24.10 16.27 -23.81
N GLY A 297 25.09 15.94 -22.98
CA GLY A 297 24.97 15.90 -21.53
C GLY A 297 25.45 17.19 -20.88
N LEU A 298 24.54 18.02 -20.36
CA LEU A 298 24.85 19.31 -19.72
C LEU A 298 24.31 19.41 -18.28
N ALA A 299 24.02 18.28 -17.63
CA ALA A 299 23.55 18.26 -16.24
C ALA A 299 24.68 18.52 -15.24
N ALA A 300 24.32 18.95 -14.03
CA ALA A 300 25.25 19.45 -13.01
C ALA A 300 26.16 20.56 -13.55
N TRP A 301 25.57 21.52 -14.26
CA TRP A 301 26.22 22.74 -14.72
C TRP A 301 26.70 23.58 -13.51
N PRO A 302 27.86 24.27 -13.60
CA PRO A 302 28.44 24.98 -12.45
C PRO A 302 27.49 26.02 -11.86
N THR A 303 27.33 26.02 -10.54
CA THR A 303 26.35 26.88 -9.86
C THR A 303 26.65 28.38 -9.95
N ARG A 304 27.91 28.78 -10.13
CA ARG A 304 28.26 30.19 -10.42
C ARG A 304 27.65 30.68 -11.75
N GLN A 305 27.27 29.76 -12.64
CA GLN A 305 26.64 30.02 -13.93
C GLN A 305 25.15 29.65 -13.93
N ASN A 306 24.47 29.70 -12.76
CA ASN A 306 23.03 29.41 -12.66
C ASN A 306 22.16 30.20 -13.65
N TYR A 307 22.58 31.42 -14.02
CA TYR A 307 21.88 32.23 -15.03
C TYR A 307 21.87 31.58 -16.42
N GLU A 308 22.79 30.67 -16.72
CA GLU A 308 22.85 29.93 -17.99
C GLU A 308 21.88 28.75 -18.04
N PHE A 309 21.29 28.32 -16.92
CA PHE A 309 20.37 27.18 -16.89
C PHE A 309 19.15 27.41 -17.77
N GLU A 310 18.65 28.66 -17.78
CA GLU A 310 17.58 29.07 -18.71
C GLU A 310 18.04 28.95 -20.16
N GLY A 311 19.26 29.41 -20.47
CA GLY A 311 19.82 29.30 -21.82
C GLY A 311 19.95 27.86 -22.31
N ILE A 312 20.42 26.95 -21.45
CA ILE A 312 20.49 25.51 -21.77
C ILE A 312 19.09 24.94 -22.00
N TYR A 313 18.11 25.32 -21.18
CA TYR A 313 16.72 24.92 -21.37
C TYR A 313 16.18 25.44 -22.72
N GLN A 314 16.42 26.70 -23.07
CA GLN A 314 16.02 27.26 -24.36
C GLN A 314 16.68 26.54 -25.55
N LEU A 315 17.93 26.11 -25.42
CA LEU A 315 18.58 25.27 -26.43
C LEU A 315 17.87 23.92 -26.61
N SER A 316 17.39 23.30 -25.52
CA SER A 316 16.63 22.04 -25.59
C SER A 316 15.30 22.19 -26.33
N LEU A 317 14.68 23.37 -26.25
CA LEU A 317 13.46 23.69 -26.99
C LEU A 317 13.77 23.98 -28.47
N LYS A 318 14.89 24.70 -28.74
CA LYS A 318 15.34 25.04 -30.10
C LYS A 318 15.77 23.80 -30.90
N TYR A 319 16.37 22.80 -30.25
CA TYR A 319 16.92 21.61 -30.88
C TYR A 319 16.25 20.32 -30.37
N PRO A 320 14.96 20.08 -30.64
CA PRO A 320 14.20 18.97 -30.05
C PRO A 320 14.60 17.57 -30.55
N HIS A 321 15.35 17.51 -31.66
CA HIS A 321 15.94 16.26 -32.18
C HIS A 321 17.16 15.80 -31.35
N ILE A 322 17.76 16.71 -30.58
CA ILE A 322 18.89 16.42 -29.71
C ILE A 322 18.35 16.14 -28.31
N THR A 323 18.71 14.98 -27.76
CA THR A 323 18.43 14.70 -26.35
C THR A 323 19.42 15.49 -25.48
N ILE A 324 18.94 16.58 -24.88
CA ILE A 324 19.74 17.43 -23.98
C ILE A 324 19.48 17.04 -22.52
N LEU A 325 20.53 16.66 -21.79
CA LEU A 325 20.46 16.63 -20.32
C LEU A 325 20.70 18.03 -19.78
N GLY A 326 19.98 18.41 -18.74
CA GLY A 326 20.15 19.71 -18.12
C GLY A 326 19.61 19.74 -16.71
N ASP A 327 19.75 20.91 -16.10
CA ASP A 327 19.36 21.21 -14.73
C ASP A 327 18.08 22.05 -14.62
N ARG A 328 17.46 22.33 -15.77
CA ARG A 328 16.20 23.08 -15.86
C ARG A 328 15.29 22.53 -16.94
N GLY A 329 13.99 22.56 -16.67
CA GLY A 329 12.94 22.14 -17.57
C GLY A 329 12.60 20.65 -17.44
N GLU A 330 11.33 20.35 -17.71
CA GLU A 330 10.74 19.03 -17.53
C GLU A 330 11.43 17.94 -18.38
N LYS A 331 11.60 18.19 -19.69
CA LYS A 331 12.25 17.24 -20.62
C LYS A 331 13.73 17.00 -20.28
N PRO A 332 14.57 18.03 -20.07
CA PRO A 332 15.97 17.81 -19.68
C PRO A 332 16.13 17.10 -18.34
N LEU A 333 15.32 17.43 -17.32
CA LEU A 333 15.38 16.77 -16.01
C LEU A 333 14.90 15.31 -16.08
N LEU A 334 13.85 15.01 -16.84
CA LEU A 334 13.42 13.64 -17.11
C LEU A 334 14.53 12.85 -17.81
N ALA A 335 15.16 13.44 -18.82
CA ALA A 335 16.30 12.83 -19.51
C ALA A 335 17.47 12.57 -18.54
N SER A 336 17.74 13.51 -17.61
CA SER A 336 18.77 13.38 -16.57
C SER A 336 18.48 12.21 -15.64
N LEU A 337 17.24 12.04 -15.17
CA LEU A 337 16.85 10.91 -14.31
C LEU A 337 16.89 9.56 -15.04
N THR A 338 16.50 9.52 -16.32
CA THR A 338 16.38 8.27 -17.09
C THR A 338 17.73 7.73 -17.58
N ARG A 339 18.68 8.61 -17.93
CA ARG A 339 20.00 8.22 -18.46
C ARG A 339 21.05 8.00 -17.38
N ASN A 340 20.99 8.72 -16.25
CA ASN A 340 22.02 8.67 -15.19
C ASN A 340 21.76 7.64 -14.09
N LYS A 341 21.21 6.46 -14.41
CA LYS A 341 20.73 5.44 -13.44
C LYS A 341 21.69 5.15 -12.26
N ASP A 342 23.00 5.12 -12.53
CA ASP A 342 24.04 4.81 -11.54
C ASP A 342 24.96 6.00 -11.18
N ARG A 343 24.64 7.22 -11.64
CA ARG A 343 25.44 8.42 -11.40
C ARG A 343 24.77 9.31 -10.33
N ARG A 344 24.89 8.87 -9.07
CA ARG A 344 24.27 9.51 -7.87
C ARG A 344 24.29 11.03 -7.88
N LEU A 345 25.44 11.64 -8.17
CA LEU A 345 25.59 13.10 -8.09
C LEU A 345 24.61 13.83 -9.02
N TYR A 346 24.46 13.36 -10.25
CA TYR A 346 23.56 13.99 -11.22
C TYR A 346 22.10 13.71 -10.88
N LEU A 347 21.79 12.53 -10.34
CA LEU A 347 20.44 12.20 -9.86
C LEU A 347 20.03 13.08 -8.67
N GLN A 348 20.96 13.31 -7.74
CA GLN A 348 20.74 14.19 -6.59
C GLN A 348 20.54 15.63 -7.03
N ASN A 349 21.34 16.12 -7.98
CA ASN A 349 21.17 17.45 -8.58
C ASN A 349 19.80 17.57 -9.27
N ALA A 350 19.43 16.57 -10.06
CA ALA A 350 18.14 16.53 -10.74
C ALA A 350 16.97 16.54 -9.74
N PHE A 351 17.02 15.76 -8.65
CA PHE A 351 15.99 15.81 -7.61
C PHE A 351 15.87 17.18 -6.96
N HIS A 352 17.00 17.84 -6.66
CA HIS A 352 16.99 19.19 -6.12
C HIS A 352 16.34 20.18 -7.11
N ASN A 353 16.74 20.18 -8.38
CA ASN A 353 16.19 21.09 -9.38
C ASN A 353 14.70 20.82 -9.67
N ILE A 354 14.29 19.54 -9.71
CA ILE A 354 12.86 19.19 -9.84
C ILE A 354 12.09 19.72 -8.63
N PHE A 355 12.62 19.56 -7.42
CA PHE A 355 11.98 20.09 -6.22
C PHE A 355 11.81 21.61 -6.29
N GLU A 356 12.85 22.35 -6.66
CA GLU A 356 12.80 23.82 -6.82
C GLU A 356 11.77 24.23 -7.88
N GLU A 357 11.77 23.59 -9.06
CA GLU A 357 10.84 23.94 -10.14
C GLU A 357 9.40 23.57 -9.84
N THR A 358 9.17 22.47 -9.13
CA THR A 358 7.82 21.99 -8.74
C THR A 358 7.31 22.62 -7.45
N SER A 359 8.10 23.45 -6.77
CA SER A 359 7.68 24.13 -5.54
C SER A 359 6.63 25.20 -5.80
N SER A 360 6.76 25.95 -6.89
CA SER A 360 5.85 27.04 -7.29
C SER A 360 5.07 26.78 -8.58
N ARG A 361 5.43 25.73 -9.34
CA ARG A 361 4.77 25.37 -10.62
C ARG A 361 4.16 24.00 -10.54
N GLU A 362 3.08 23.82 -11.29
CA GLU A 362 2.38 22.54 -11.42
C GLU A 362 2.91 21.78 -12.64
N TRP A 363 3.50 20.60 -12.42
CA TRP A 363 4.01 19.74 -13.49
C TRP A 363 3.20 18.46 -13.53
N LEU A 364 2.35 18.32 -14.55
CA LEU A 364 1.61 17.09 -14.79
C LEU A 364 2.35 16.18 -15.79
N ASN A 365 3.42 15.52 -15.33
CA ASN A 365 4.14 14.54 -16.14
C ASN A 365 4.24 13.16 -15.46
N PRO A 366 3.43 12.17 -15.92
CA PRO A 366 3.49 10.80 -15.43
C PRO A 366 4.86 10.13 -15.62
N ASP A 367 5.58 10.41 -16.71
CA ASP A 367 6.90 9.84 -16.99
C ASP A 367 7.95 10.36 -16.01
N LEU A 368 7.85 11.64 -15.61
CA LEU A 368 8.73 12.22 -14.60
C LEU A 368 8.53 11.55 -13.25
N LEU A 369 7.28 11.42 -12.78
CA LEU A 369 6.99 10.69 -11.54
C LEU A 369 7.46 9.22 -11.65
N ALA A 370 7.22 8.55 -12.77
CA ALA A 370 7.70 7.18 -12.98
C ALA A 370 9.24 7.06 -12.95
N ALA A 371 9.96 8.07 -13.43
CA ALA A 371 11.42 8.14 -13.35
C ALA A 371 11.89 8.38 -11.91
N VAL A 372 11.28 9.30 -11.17
CA VAL A 372 11.58 9.58 -9.75
C VAL A 372 11.40 8.31 -8.91
N LEU A 373 10.25 7.65 -9.02
CA LEU A 373 9.95 6.41 -8.27
C LEU A 373 10.93 5.29 -8.61
N ARG A 374 11.38 5.20 -9.87
CA ARG A 374 12.40 4.23 -10.30
C ARG A 374 13.76 4.53 -9.65
N VAL A 375 14.17 5.80 -9.63
CA VAL A 375 15.43 6.22 -9.00
C VAL A 375 15.39 5.96 -7.49
N MET A 376 14.30 6.32 -6.80
CA MET A 376 14.12 6.00 -5.38
C MET A 376 14.24 4.50 -5.12
N ARG A 377 13.59 3.66 -5.93
CA ARG A 377 13.68 2.20 -5.79
C ARG A 377 15.10 1.67 -5.95
N LEU A 378 15.88 2.22 -6.88
CA LEU A 378 17.28 1.82 -7.11
C LEU A 378 18.21 2.23 -5.96
N HIS A 379 17.88 3.32 -5.27
CA HIS A 379 18.71 3.92 -4.22
C HIS A 379 18.05 3.85 -2.83
N MET A 380 17.18 2.88 -2.58
CA MET A 380 16.42 2.74 -1.32
C MET A 380 17.31 2.69 -0.07
N ASN A 381 18.55 2.20 -0.19
CA ASN A 381 19.51 2.15 0.92
C ASN A 381 20.28 3.48 1.15
N ARG A 382 19.93 4.57 0.46
CA ARG A 382 20.63 5.86 0.52
C ARG A 382 19.70 6.95 1.09
N PRO A 383 19.86 7.36 2.36
CA PRO A 383 18.91 8.23 3.04
C PRO A 383 18.70 9.58 2.33
N GLU A 384 19.78 10.31 2.00
CA GLU A 384 19.62 11.58 1.28
C GLU A 384 18.97 11.48 -0.12
N MET A 385 19.08 10.35 -0.82
CA MET A 385 18.37 10.17 -2.09
C MET A 385 16.86 10.00 -1.88
N ILE A 386 16.47 9.28 -0.82
CA ILE A 386 15.06 9.04 -0.49
C ILE A 386 14.44 10.28 0.13
N LEU A 387 15.17 11.04 0.94
CA LEU A 387 14.71 12.33 1.45
C LEU A 387 14.37 13.30 0.31
N ALA A 388 15.28 13.48 -0.67
CA ALA A 388 15.02 14.32 -1.83
C ALA A 388 13.91 13.75 -2.73
N GLY A 389 13.91 12.44 -2.97
CA GLY A 389 12.90 11.78 -3.79
C GLY A 389 11.48 11.89 -3.21
N THR A 390 11.31 11.71 -1.90
CA THR A 390 9.99 11.84 -1.23
C THR A 390 9.44 13.26 -1.30
N ALA A 391 10.30 14.29 -1.22
CA ALA A 391 9.89 15.68 -1.42
C ALA A 391 9.38 15.93 -2.85
N VAL A 392 10.09 15.39 -3.85
CA VAL A 392 9.66 15.47 -5.26
C VAL A 392 8.36 14.71 -5.49
N VAL A 393 8.20 13.50 -4.94
CA VAL A 393 6.95 12.73 -5.06
C VAL A 393 5.77 13.51 -4.50
N TYR A 394 5.92 14.13 -3.32
CA TYR A 394 4.88 14.99 -2.77
C TYR A 394 4.52 16.14 -3.72
N ASN A 395 5.51 16.88 -4.22
CA ASN A 395 5.24 17.99 -5.15
C ASN A 395 4.54 17.55 -6.44
N LEU A 396 4.89 16.38 -6.98
CA LEU A 396 4.27 15.81 -8.18
C LEU A 396 2.89 15.17 -7.93
N THR A 397 2.47 15.04 -6.67
CA THR A 397 1.20 14.39 -6.29
C THR A 397 0.30 15.24 -5.39
N ARG A 398 0.66 16.51 -5.15
CA ARG A 398 -0.15 17.44 -4.35
C ARG A 398 -1.32 18.01 -5.15
N GLY A 399 -2.39 18.38 -4.45
CA GLY A 399 -3.56 19.05 -5.04
C GLY A 399 -4.34 18.19 -6.04
N GLU A 400 -5.07 18.86 -6.93
CA GLU A 400 -5.97 18.23 -7.91
C GLU A 400 -5.24 17.47 -9.04
N GLN A 401 -3.95 17.75 -9.27
CA GLN A 401 -3.14 17.06 -10.28
C GLN A 401 -3.08 15.54 -10.05
N SER A 402 -3.12 15.12 -8.79
CA SER A 402 -3.18 13.69 -8.44
C SER A 402 -4.39 12.97 -9.03
N ALA A 403 -5.49 13.66 -9.29
CA ALA A 403 -6.68 13.10 -9.95
C ALA A 403 -6.41 12.71 -11.42
N GLN A 404 -5.48 13.42 -12.08
CA GLN A 404 -5.14 13.23 -13.49
C GLN A 404 -4.04 12.19 -13.72
N LEU A 405 -3.34 11.77 -12.64
CA LEU A 405 -2.31 10.74 -12.73
C LEU A 405 -2.92 9.33 -12.89
N PRO A 406 -2.25 8.41 -13.63
CA PRO A 406 -2.67 7.02 -13.73
C PRO A 406 -2.70 6.31 -12.37
N LEU A 407 -3.75 5.54 -12.09
CA LEU A 407 -3.94 4.81 -10.82
C LEU A 407 -2.77 3.86 -10.49
N GLU A 408 -2.22 3.17 -11.50
CA GLU A 408 -1.04 2.31 -11.32
C GLU A 408 0.16 3.11 -10.78
N LEU A 409 0.34 4.33 -11.26
CA LEU A 409 1.46 5.18 -10.88
C LEU A 409 1.29 5.73 -9.45
N LEU A 410 0.07 6.10 -9.07
CA LEU A 410 -0.27 6.47 -7.69
C LEU A 410 -0.02 5.30 -6.72
N ASN A 411 -0.45 4.09 -7.08
CA ASN A 411 -0.18 2.89 -6.28
C ASN A 411 1.32 2.62 -6.12
N ARG A 412 2.10 2.80 -7.19
CA ARG A 412 3.56 2.72 -7.11
C ARG A 412 4.16 3.82 -6.24
N ALA A 413 3.62 5.03 -6.27
CA ALA A 413 4.04 6.12 -5.39
C ALA A 413 3.80 5.76 -3.92
N VAL A 414 2.58 5.33 -3.58
CA VAL A 414 2.22 4.88 -2.23
C VAL A 414 3.12 3.72 -1.78
N SER A 415 3.33 2.70 -2.63
CA SER A 415 4.21 1.58 -2.28
C SER A 415 5.65 2.00 -2.00
N ILE A 416 6.21 2.90 -2.81
CA ILE A 416 7.59 3.39 -2.61
C ILE A 416 7.67 4.27 -1.36
N THR A 417 6.63 5.07 -1.08
CA THR A 417 6.51 5.86 0.16
C THR A 417 6.47 4.96 1.39
N LEU A 418 5.66 3.90 1.40
CA LEU A 418 5.62 2.93 2.51
C LEU A 418 6.95 2.20 2.70
N MET A 419 7.59 1.76 1.62
CA MET A 419 8.95 1.21 1.68
C MET A 419 9.96 2.22 2.26
N SER A 420 9.82 3.51 1.91
CA SER A 420 10.70 4.56 2.42
C SER A 420 10.54 4.72 3.94
N ILE A 421 9.30 4.69 4.46
CA ILE A 421 9.02 4.73 5.90
C ILE A 421 9.65 3.53 6.62
N GLU A 422 9.50 2.32 6.05
CA GLU A 422 10.06 1.09 6.63
C GLU A 422 11.59 1.10 6.76
N HIS A 423 12.27 1.52 5.70
CA HIS A 423 13.73 1.51 5.64
C HIS A 423 14.37 2.67 6.42
N HIS A 424 13.67 3.80 6.58
CA HIS A 424 14.25 5.05 7.12
C HIS A 424 13.48 5.58 8.34
N GLN A 425 13.11 4.70 9.27
CA GLN A 425 12.28 5.01 10.44
C GLN A 425 12.86 6.08 11.38
N THR A 426 14.16 6.36 11.32
CA THR A 426 14.81 7.35 12.21
C THR A 426 14.86 8.77 11.62
N GLN A 427 14.49 8.94 10.34
CA GLN A 427 14.63 10.22 9.65
C GLN A 427 13.31 11.01 9.65
N VAL A 428 13.12 11.84 10.66
CA VAL A 428 11.89 12.63 10.88
C VAL A 428 11.46 13.42 9.65
N GLN A 429 12.38 14.12 8.96
CA GLN A 429 12.02 14.92 7.80
C GLN A 429 11.53 14.08 6.60
N LEU A 430 12.12 12.90 6.40
CA LEU A 430 11.69 11.95 5.38
C LEU A 430 10.30 11.42 5.71
N LEU A 431 10.03 11.09 6.98
CA LEU A 431 8.72 10.64 7.43
C LEU A 431 7.64 11.72 7.24
N LYS A 432 7.96 12.99 7.52
CA LYS A 432 7.06 14.12 7.24
C LYS A 432 6.69 14.21 5.76
N ASN A 433 7.66 14.11 4.85
CA ASN A 433 7.40 14.13 3.40
C ASN A 433 6.52 12.94 2.97
N CYS A 434 6.76 11.76 3.54
CA CYS A 434 5.96 10.57 3.29
C CYS A 434 4.51 10.77 3.77
N PHE A 435 4.34 11.32 4.98
CA PHE A 435 3.02 11.58 5.55
C PHE A 435 2.25 12.63 4.73
N LEU A 436 2.92 13.68 4.24
CA LEU A 436 2.31 14.66 3.33
C LEU A 436 1.76 14.00 2.07
N THR A 437 2.50 13.04 1.50
CA THR A 437 2.07 12.29 0.31
C THR A 437 0.87 11.39 0.63
N LEU A 438 0.90 10.67 1.76
CA LEU A 438 -0.15 9.73 2.16
C LEU A 438 -1.41 10.42 2.67
N CYS A 439 -1.30 11.64 3.20
CA CYS A 439 -2.42 12.44 3.70
C CYS A 439 -3.25 13.08 2.56
N SER A 440 -2.83 12.94 1.29
CA SER A 440 -3.62 13.38 0.16
C SER A 440 -4.77 12.40 -0.08
N ASP A 441 -6.02 12.89 0.08
CA ASP A 441 -7.23 12.10 -0.09
C ASP A 441 -7.26 11.39 -1.44
N ASN A 442 -6.89 12.09 -2.52
CA ASN A 442 -6.83 11.54 -3.86
C ASN A 442 -5.76 10.45 -4.02
N VAL A 443 -4.62 10.56 -3.34
CA VAL A 443 -3.54 9.57 -3.45
C VAL A 443 -3.94 8.30 -2.71
N LEU A 444 -4.42 8.41 -1.47
CA LEU A 444 -4.71 7.26 -0.61
C LEU A 444 -6.04 6.57 -1.00
N HIS A 445 -7.13 7.32 -1.20
CA HIS A 445 -8.42 6.73 -1.56
C HIS A 445 -8.40 6.10 -2.94
N ARG A 446 -7.75 6.72 -3.94
CA ARG A 446 -7.70 6.14 -5.29
C ARG A 446 -6.80 4.92 -5.39
N ALA A 447 -5.73 4.89 -4.59
CA ALA A 447 -4.90 3.69 -4.44
C ALA A 447 -5.72 2.50 -3.89
N TYR A 448 -6.57 2.77 -2.90
CA TYR A 448 -7.48 1.78 -2.31
C TYR A 448 -8.60 1.36 -3.27
N LEU A 449 -9.29 2.29 -3.93
CA LEU A 449 -10.36 2.00 -4.90
C LEU A 449 -9.89 1.09 -6.05
N PHE A 450 -8.64 1.26 -6.50
CA PHE A 450 -8.06 0.37 -7.50
C PHE A 450 -7.97 -1.07 -7.00
N LEU A 451 -7.63 -1.30 -5.72
CA LEU A 451 -7.59 -2.64 -5.12
C LEU A 451 -8.99 -3.28 -5.13
N ILE A 452 -10.02 -2.53 -4.75
CA ILE A 452 -11.42 -3.00 -4.79
C ILE A 452 -11.84 -3.36 -6.22
N LEU A 453 -11.60 -2.47 -7.19
CA LEU A 453 -11.96 -2.70 -8.59
C LEU A 453 -11.27 -3.94 -9.16
N LEU A 454 -10.02 -4.19 -8.78
CA LEU A 454 -9.27 -5.37 -9.22
C LEU A 454 -9.80 -6.67 -8.59
N VAL A 455 -10.10 -6.66 -7.29
CA VAL A 455 -10.72 -7.79 -6.60
C VAL A 455 -12.11 -8.07 -7.18
N HIS A 456 -12.91 -7.03 -7.39
CA HIS A 456 -14.26 -7.15 -7.94
C HIS A 456 -14.24 -7.69 -9.38
N TYR A 457 -13.36 -7.17 -10.24
CA TYR A 457 -13.15 -7.67 -11.60
C TYR A 457 -12.75 -9.16 -11.60
N HIS A 458 -11.89 -9.57 -10.66
CA HIS A 458 -11.43 -10.95 -10.56
C HIS A 458 -12.54 -11.91 -10.10
N PHE A 459 -13.35 -11.50 -9.12
CA PHE A 459 -14.47 -12.30 -8.62
C PHE A 459 -15.62 -12.41 -9.63
N HIS A 460 -15.91 -11.36 -10.39
CA HIS A 460 -16.98 -11.38 -11.39
C HIS A 460 -16.65 -12.30 -12.58
N HIS A 461 -15.39 -12.32 -13.04
CA HIS A 461 -14.97 -13.21 -14.13
C HIS A 461 -14.94 -14.69 -13.72
N HIS A 462 -14.64 -15.00 -12.46
CA HIS A 462 -14.69 -16.38 -11.95
C HIS A 462 -16.13 -16.92 -11.83
N ARG A 463 -17.12 -16.06 -11.53
CA ARG A 463 -18.54 -16.49 -11.51
C ARG A 463 -19.08 -16.87 -12.89
N HIS A 464 -18.65 -16.22 -13.96
CA HIS A 464 -19.10 -16.55 -15.32
C HIS A 464 -18.54 -17.88 -15.84
N HIS A 465 -17.38 -18.33 -15.35
CA HIS A 465 -16.83 -19.64 -15.75
C HIS A 465 -17.54 -20.83 -15.09
N HIS A 466 -18.20 -20.64 -13.95
CA HIS A 466 -18.98 -21.71 -13.29
C HIS A 466 -20.39 -21.91 -13.86
N LEU A 467 -20.88 -21.01 -14.71
CA LEU A 467 -22.20 -21.14 -15.36
C LEU A 467 -22.18 -21.94 -16.67
N LEU A 468 -21.00 -22.38 -17.12
CA LEU A 468 -20.85 -23.22 -18.32
C LEU A 468 -20.82 -24.74 -18.03
N ASP A 469 -20.90 -25.14 -16.75
CA ASP A 469 -20.90 -26.56 -16.32
C ASP A 469 -22.30 -27.23 -16.36
N HIS A 470 -23.29 -26.62 -17.02
CA HIS A 470 -24.69 -27.10 -17.08
C HIS A 470 -25.15 -27.62 -18.46
N PHE A 471 -24.23 -28.10 -19.32
CA PHE A 471 -24.61 -28.90 -20.50
C PHE A 471 -24.21 -30.37 -20.31
N PRO A 472 -25.10 -31.34 -20.61
CA PRO A 472 -24.76 -32.77 -20.51
C PRO A 472 -23.76 -33.15 -21.62
N PRO A 473 -22.81 -34.07 -21.34
CA PRO A 473 -21.81 -34.47 -22.31
C PRO A 473 -22.41 -35.33 -23.43
N PRO A 474 -21.93 -35.22 -24.69
CA PRO A 474 -22.33 -36.13 -25.76
C PRO A 474 -21.69 -37.53 -25.59
N PRO A 475 -22.26 -38.59 -26.20
CA PRO A 475 -21.81 -39.96 -25.98
C PRO A 475 -20.42 -40.22 -26.59
N SER A 476 -19.62 -40.98 -25.86
CA SER A 476 -18.21 -41.31 -26.08
C SER A 476 -17.91 -42.18 -27.32
N PRO A 477 -16.86 -41.89 -28.12
CA PRO A 477 -16.18 -42.83 -29.01
C PRO A 477 -14.90 -43.45 -28.36
N PRO A 478 -14.26 -44.49 -28.97
CA PRO A 478 -13.47 -45.53 -28.28
C PRO A 478 -12.02 -45.11 -27.94
N PRO A 479 -11.24 -45.92 -27.18
CA PRO A 479 -10.09 -45.42 -26.43
C PRO A 479 -8.86 -45.25 -27.33
N LEU A 480 -8.47 -44.00 -27.56
CA LEU A 480 -7.16 -43.61 -28.07
C LEU A 480 -6.53 -42.61 -27.10
N SER A 481 -5.23 -42.80 -26.85
CA SER A 481 -4.41 -42.21 -25.78
C SER A 481 -4.71 -40.75 -25.41
N HIS A 482 -5.05 -40.54 -24.12
CA HIS A 482 -5.45 -39.26 -23.51
C HIS A 482 -4.43 -38.09 -23.51
N SER A 483 -3.26 -38.21 -24.15
CA SER A 483 -2.22 -37.17 -24.13
C SER A 483 -2.30 -36.14 -25.28
N HIS A 484 -3.04 -36.43 -26.36
CA HIS A 484 -3.03 -35.59 -27.56
C HIS A 484 -4.13 -34.50 -27.61
N HIS A 485 -5.27 -34.68 -26.92
CA HIS A 485 -6.39 -33.71 -26.98
C HIS A 485 -6.22 -32.47 -26.10
N HIS A 486 -5.55 -32.57 -24.94
CA HIS A 486 -5.21 -31.38 -24.13
C HIS A 486 -4.24 -30.42 -24.85
N PHE A 487 -3.46 -30.95 -25.80
CA PHE A 487 -2.47 -30.21 -26.57
C PHE A 487 -3.10 -29.31 -27.65
N GLN A 488 -4.19 -29.76 -28.28
CA GLN A 488 -4.91 -28.98 -29.31
C GLN A 488 -5.81 -27.90 -28.69
N TYR A 489 -6.40 -28.14 -27.52
CA TYR A 489 -7.27 -27.18 -26.84
C TYR A 489 -6.52 -25.95 -26.30
N LEU A 490 -5.32 -26.16 -25.74
CA LEU A 490 -4.47 -25.07 -25.24
C LEU A 490 -3.83 -24.25 -26.38
N PHE A 491 -3.52 -24.90 -27.52
CA PHE A 491 -3.03 -24.25 -28.73
C PHE A 491 -4.10 -23.32 -29.35
N LEU A 492 -5.39 -23.73 -29.30
CA LEU A 492 -6.51 -22.91 -29.76
C LEU A 492 -6.73 -21.67 -28.87
N ILE A 493 -6.65 -21.81 -27.54
CA ILE A 493 -6.85 -20.70 -26.59
C ILE A 493 -5.76 -19.63 -26.74
N LEU A 494 -4.50 -20.04 -26.98
CA LEU A 494 -3.38 -19.11 -27.18
C LEU A 494 -3.41 -18.44 -28.57
N LEU A 495 -3.91 -19.12 -29.61
CA LEU A 495 -4.11 -18.54 -30.94
C LEU A 495 -5.26 -17.53 -30.99
N VAL A 496 -6.36 -17.79 -30.26
CA VAL A 496 -7.51 -16.87 -30.15
C VAL A 496 -7.11 -15.58 -29.45
N HIS A 497 -6.24 -15.63 -28.45
CA HIS A 497 -5.78 -14.43 -27.73
C HIS A 497 -4.79 -13.56 -28.53
N HIS A 498 -4.09 -14.13 -29.51
CA HIS A 498 -3.16 -13.40 -30.39
C HIS A 498 -3.84 -12.79 -31.63
N ARG A 499 -4.97 -13.34 -32.10
CA ARG A 499 -5.66 -12.86 -33.31
C ARG A 499 -6.66 -11.71 -33.10
N HIS A 500 -7.08 -11.41 -31.87
CA HIS A 500 -8.09 -10.36 -31.62
C HIS A 500 -7.59 -8.91 -31.72
N HIS A 501 -6.34 -8.66 -32.14
CA HIS A 501 -5.78 -7.32 -32.26
C HIS A 501 -5.62 -6.76 -33.69
N HIS A 502 -6.08 -7.47 -34.71
CA HIS A 502 -6.16 -6.94 -36.07
C HIS A 502 -7.39 -7.51 -36.80
N LEU A 503 -8.40 -6.65 -37.04
CA LEU A 503 -9.13 -6.48 -38.31
C LEU A 503 -10.46 -5.73 -38.09
N LEU A 504 -10.46 -4.44 -38.43
CA LEU A 504 -11.62 -3.71 -38.96
C LEU A 504 -11.47 -3.72 -40.50
N HIS A 505 -12.51 -4.20 -41.20
CA HIS A 505 -13.02 -3.77 -42.52
C HIS A 505 -13.65 -4.91 -43.36
N HIS A 506 -14.81 -4.60 -43.93
CA HIS A 506 -15.69 -5.39 -44.81
C HIS A 506 -15.05 -5.82 -46.14
N PHE A 507 -15.44 -7.01 -46.68
CA PHE A 507 -15.89 -7.33 -48.06
C PHE A 507 -16.06 -8.88 -48.23
N PRO A 508 -16.85 -9.40 -49.21
CA PRO A 508 -17.36 -10.78 -49.25
C PRO A 508 -16.38 -11.81 -49.87
N PRO A 509 -16.60 -13.13 -49.72
CA PRO A 509 -15.62 -14.14 -50.13
C PRO A 509 -15.83 -14.59 -51.60
N PRO A 510 -14.73 -14.78 -52.38
CA PRO A 510 -14.73 -15.66 -53.56
C PRO A 510 -14.01 -17.00 -53.26
N PRO A 511 -14.12 -18.01 -54.15
CA PRO A 511 -14.10 -19.42 -53.76
C PRO A 511 -12.71 -20.09 -53.77
N LEU A 512 -12.66 -21.19 -53.00
CA LEU A 512 -11.63 -22.22 -52.85
C LEU A 512 -10.65 -22.41 -54.04
N ALA A 513 -9.36 -22.25 -53.77
CA ALA A 513 -8.29 -22.97 -54.47
C ALA A 513 -7.02 -23.11 -53.59
N THR A 514 -6.67 -24.37 -53.30
CA THR A 514 -5.36 -25.00 -52.97
C THR A 514 -4.32 -24.31 -52.06
N PRO A 515 -3.76 -25.01 -51.05
CA PRO A 515 -2.76 -24.44 -50.13
C PRO A 515 -1.36 -24.34 -50.76
N PRO A 516 -0.60 -23.26 -50.54
CA PRO A 516 0.84 -23.19 -50.82
C PRO A 516 1.65 -23.79 -49.64
N PRO A 517 2.94 -24.11 -49.84
CA PRO A 517 3.70 -24.98 -48.95
C PRO A 517 4.05 -24.30 -47.62
N LEU A 518 4.09 -25.12 -46.55
CA LEU A 518 4.51 -24.75 -45.19
C LEU A 518 5.90 -24.08 -45.17
N PRO A 519 6.06 -22.86 -44.63
CA PRO A 519 7.37 -22.32 -44.28
C PRO A 519 7.83 -22.81 -42.89
N HIS A 520 9.14 -23.05 -42.80
CA HIS A 520 9.91 -23.57 -41.67
C HIS A 520 9.46 -23.13 -40.26
N SER A 521 8.97 -24.09 -39.48
CA SER A 521 8.41 -23.93 -38.12
C SER A 521 9.39 -24.35 -37.01
N HIS A 522 10.66 -23.95 -37.04
CA HIS A 522 11.61 -24.29 -35.96
C HIS A 522 11.53 -23.38 -34.71
N HIS A 523 11.03 -22.15 -34.82
CA HIS A 523 11.00 -21.21 -33.68
C HIS A 523 9.84 -21.44 -32.68
N HIS A 524 8.72 -22.03 -33.10
CA HIS A 524 7.55 -22.22 -32.21
C HIS A 524 7.66 -23.44 -31.28
N PHE A 525 8.42 -24.47 -31.65
CA PHE A 525 8.70 -25.63 -30.78
C PHE A 525 9.65 -25.31 -29.61
N GLN A 526 10.43 -24.23 -29.71
CA GLN A 526 11.51 -23.89 -28.75
C GLN A 526 10.97 -23.26 -27.45
N TYR A 527 9.83 -22.56 -27.51
CA TYR A 527 9.17 -21.97 -26.34
C TYR A 527 8.37 -22.99 -25.52
N LEU A 528 7.95 -24.07 -26.18
CA LEU A 528 7.23 -25.19 -25.56
C LEU A 528 8.06 -25.83 -24.44
N PHE A 529 9.39 -25.80 -24.52
CA PHE A 529 10.27 -26.48 -23.57
C PHE A 529 10.30 -25.83 -22.17
N LEU A 530 10.42 -24.50 -22.07
CA LEU A 530 10.36 -23.80 -20.77
C LEU A 530 8.99 -23.97 -20.11
N ILE A 531 7.94 -23.99 -20.93
CA ILE A 531 6.57 -24.27 -20.48
C ILE A 531 6.48 -25.70 -19.98
N LEU A 532 7.03 -26.68 -20.69
CA LEU A 532 7.05 -28.10 -20.30
C LEU A 532 7.86 -28.34 -19.03
N LEU A 533 9.00 -27.66 -18.82
CA LEU A 533 9.79 -27.78 -17.59
C LEU A 533 9.01 -27.24 -16.37
N VAL A 534 8.38 -26.07 -16.53
CA VAL A 534 7.53 -25.47 -15.50
C VAL A 534 6.31 -26.38 -15.26
N HIS A 535 5.61 -26.79 -16.31
CA HIS A 535 4.39 -27.60 -16.26
C HIS A 535 4.63 -29.02 -15.70
N TYR A 536 5.72 -29.69 -16.07
CA TYR A 536 6.12 -31.01 -15.57
C TYR A 536 6.28 -31.02 -14.04
N HIS A 537 6.91 -29.96 -13.49
CA HIS A 537 7.03 -29.81 -12.05
C HIS A 537 5.73 -29.37 -11.36
N PHE A 538 4.82 -28.69 -12.06
CA PHE A 538 3.50 -28.29 -11.54
C PHE A 538 2.49 -29.44 -11.49
N HIS A 539 2.52 -30.38 -12.45
CA HIS A 539 1.59 -31.52 -12.48
C HIS A 539 1.81 -32.49 -11.30
N ARG A 540 2.98 -32.46 -10.66
CA ARG A 540 3.23 -33.15 -9.39
C ARG A 540 2.61 -32.47 -8.15
N HIS A 541 2.04 -31.26 -8.26
CA HIS A 541 1.60 -30.44 -7.12
C HIS A 541 0.15 -29.91 -7.17
N HIS A 542 -0.73 -30.42 -8.06
CA HIS A 542 -2.20 -30.24 -8.03
C HIS A 542 -2.78 -28.84 -7.66
N GLN A 543 -2.44 -27.75 -8.37
CA GLN A 543 -3.19 -26.47 -8.27
C GLN A 543 -3.25 -25.71 -9.60
N LEU A 544 -4.44 -25.67 -10.23
CA LEU A 544 -4.69 -24.96 -11.51
C LEU A 544 -5.11 -23.48 -11.35
N SER A 545 -5.37 -22.98 -10.13
CA SER A 545 -5.83 -21.59 -9.86
C SER A 545 -4.73 -20.51 -9.95
N PHE A 546 -3.51 -20.88 -10.36
CA PHE A 546 -2.31 -20.09 -10.12
C PHE A 546 -1.97 -19.05 -11.20
N VAL A 547 -2.41 -19.20 -12.46
CA VAL A 547 -2.09 -18.20 -13.50
C VAL A 547 -2.73 -16.86 -13.18
N ALA A 548 -3.95 -16.87 -12.65
CA ALA A 548 -4.64 -15.69 -12.13
C ALA A 548 -3.99 -15.17 -10.82
N SER A 549 -3.71 -16.06 -9.86
CA SER A 549 -3.22 -15.70 -8.51
C SER A 549 -1.72 -15.33 -8.43
N CYS A 550 -0.90 -15.67 -9.42
CA CYS A 550 0.54 -15.36 -9.39
C CYS A 550 1.06 -14.51 -10.53
N VAL A 551 0.26 -14.29 -11.59
CA VAL A 551 0.60 -13.32 -12.64
C VAL A 551 -0.05 -11.95 -12.37
N LEU A 552 -1.25 -11.88 -11.78
CA LEU A 552 -1.87 -10.59 -11.45
C LEU A 552 -1.63 -10.15 -9.99
N THR A 553 -1.70 -11.07 -9.02
CA THR A 553 -1.74 -10.69 -7.60
C THR A 553 -0.44 -10.10 -7.05
N PRO A 554 0.77 -10.61 -7.37
CA PRO A 554 2.03 -9.98 -6.93
C PRO A 554 2.43 -8.76 -7.78
N LEU A 555 1.79 -8.57 -8.94
CA LEU A 555 2.02 -7.45 -9.85
C LEU A 555 1.09 -6.26 -9.55
N LEU A 556 -0.01 -6.47 -8.81
CA LEU A 556 -1.06 -5.46 -8.61
C LEU A 556 -1.44 -5.20 -7.14
N ILE A 557 -0.96 -5.98 -6.17
CA ILE A 557 -1.21 -5.73 -4.73
C ILE A 557 0.11 -5.39 -4.04
N GLN A 558 0.49 -4.11 -4.03
CA GLN A 558 1.60 -3.60 -3.20
C GLN A 558 1.13 -2.72 -2.03
N PHE A 559 -0.13 -2.27 -2.06
CA PHE A 559 -0.69 -1.45 -1.00
C PHE A 559 -1.51 -2.32 -0.04
N SER A 560 -1.21 -2.21 1.26
CA SER A 560 -1.96 -2.84 2.34
C SER A 560 -2.33 -1.75 3.34
N CYS A 561 -3.63 -1.56 3.56
CA CYS A 561 -4.14 -0.60 4.55
C CYS A 561 -3.60 -0.93 5.95
N LYS A 562 -3.56 -2.22 6.31
CA LYS A 562 -2.96 -2.72 7.55
C LYS A 562 -1.48 -2.29 7.66
N ARG A 563 -0.66 -2.56 6.64
CA ARG A 563 0.76 -2.17 6.63
C ARG A 563 0.94 -0.66 6.77
N CYS A 564 0.16 0.14 6.03
CA CYS A 564 0.20 1.60 6.12
C CYS A 564 -0.13 2.06 7.54
N PHE A 565 -1.21 1.53 8.11
CA PHE A 565 -1.67 1.81 9.45
C PHE A 565 -0.61 1.51 10.52
N GLU A 566 0.01 0.33 10.46
CA GLU A 566 1.09 -0.07 11.39
C GLU A 566 2.29 0.88 11.32
N LEU A 567 2.72 1.25 10.12
CA LEU A 567 3.86 2.15 9.93
C LEU A 567 3.57 3.56 10.44
N VAL A 568 2.38 4.09 10.17
CA VAL A 568 1.97 5.41 10.65
C VAL A 568 1.92 5.43 12.19
N PHE A 569 1.29 4.43 12.82
CA PHE A 569 1.28 4.33 14.28
C PHE A 569 2.67 4.21 14.88
N ARG A 570 3.54 3.39 14.28
CA ARG A 570 4.92 3.24 14.73
C ARG A 570 5.66 4.58 14.72
N SER A 571 5.46 5.40 13.68
CA SER A 571 6.02 6.75 13.64
C SER A 571 5.40 7.68 14.68
N LEU A 572 4.08 7.63 14.89
CA LEU A 572 3.40 8.47 15.90
C LEU A 572 3.78 8.14 17.35
N ILE A 573 4.06 6.87 17.64
CA ILE A 573 4.51 6.42 18.96
C ILE A 573 5.97 6.82 19.20
N ASN A 574 6.82 6.77 18.16
CA ASN A 574 8.25 7.04 18.29
C ASN A 574 8.62 8.52 18.25
N PHE A 575 7.77 9.37 17.65
CA PHE A 575 8.08 10.78 17.43
C PHE A 575 6.99 11.69 17.97
N ASN A 576 7.41 12.67 18.76
CA ASN A 576 6.55 13.72 19.29
C ASN A 576 6.68 15.01 18.45
N ASP A 577 6.18 14.98 17.22
CA ASP A 577 6.21 16.12 16.28
C ASP A 577 4.79 16.54 15.86
N VAL A 578 4.47 17.82 15.99
CA VAL A 578 3.11 18.35 15.78
C VAL A 578 2.59 18.11 14.36
N HIS A 579 3.45 18.23 13.34
CA HIS A 579 3.04 18.00 11.95
C HIS A 579 2.81 16.52 11.68
N MET A 580 3.67 15.65 12.22
CA MET A 580 3.46 14.20 12.14
C MET A 580 2.19 13.76 12.85
N LYS A 581 1.90 14.30 14.05
CA LYS A 581 0.64 14.07 14.76
C LYS A 581 -0.54 14.39 13.85
N ARG A 582 -0.62 15.62 13.33
CA ARG A 582 -1.71 16.10 12.47
C ARG A 582 -1.94 15.21 11.26
N MET A 583 -0.88 14.91 10.50
CA MET A 583 -1.00 14.09 9.29
C MET A 583 -1.27 12.61 9.60
N GLY A 584 -0.62 12.07 10.63
CA GLY A 584 -0.76 10.66 11.00
C GLY A 584 -2.18 10.34 11.46
N VAL A 585 -2.80 11.17 12.29
CA VAL A 585 -4.19 10.95 12.72
C VAL A 585 -5.17 11.11 11.56
N ALA A 586 -4.89 12.00 10.59
CA ALA A 586 -5.71 12.12 9.38
C ALA A 586 -5.65 10.83 8.56
N ILE A 587 -4.44 10.31 8.30
CA ILE A 587 -4.24 9.03 7.59
C ILE A 587 -4.94 7.87 8.33
N ILE A 588 -4.76 7.77 9.65
CA ILE A 588 -5.41 6.73 10.47
C ILE A 588 -6.93 6.84 10.41
N SER A 589 -7.48 8.06 10.46
CA SER A 589 -8.93 8.26 10.42
C SER A 589 -9.57 7.77 9.12
N ILE A 590 -8.87 7.95 7.99
CA ILE A 590 -9.26 7.43 6.67
C ILE A 590 -9.14 5.91 6.66
N LEU A 591 -7.97 5.38 7.03
CA LEU A 591 -7.70 3.95 6.96
C LEU A 591 -8.60 3.11 7.89
N ALA A 592 -8.90 3.60 9.09
CA ALA A 592 -9.72 2.87 10.07
C ALA A 592 -11.15 2.60 9.54
N ALA A 593 -11.70 3.48 8.70
CA ALA A 593 -13.00 3.24 8.07
C ALA A 593 -12.94 2.08 7.04
N GLU A 594 -11.80 1.86 6.41
CA GLU A 594 -11.64 0.97 5.25
C GLU A 594 -11.00 -0.39 5.57
N ILE A 595 -10.40 -0.55 6.75
CA ILE A 595 -9.78 -1.81 7.18
C ILE A 595 -10.87 -2.81 7.60
N PRO A 596 -10.80 -4.09 7.14
CA PRO A 596 -11.71 -5.13 7.60
C PRO A 596 -11.67 -5.34 9.12
N THR A 597 -12.80 -5.69 9.73
CA THR A 597 -12.91 -5.92 11.18
C THR A 597 -11.92 -6.96 11.71
N ALA A 598 -11.61 -8.01 10.95
CA ALA A 598 -10.59 -9.00 11.31
C ALA A 598 -9.18 -8.40 11.49
N ASP A 599 -8.78 -7.50 10.58
CA ASP A 599 -7.49 -6.81 10.66
C ASP A 599 -7.51 -5.73 11.76
N LEU A 600 -8.64 -5.02 11.94
CA LEU A 600 -8.82 -4.05 13.03
C LEU A 600 -8.69 -4.70 14.40
N ARG A 601 -9.19 -5.92 14.59
CA ARG A 601 -9.03 -6.70 15.83
C ARG A 601 -7.56 -6.93 16.18
N GLU A 602 -6.76 -7.35 15.21
CA GLU A 602 -5.31 -7.53 15.42
C GLU A 602 -4.63 -6.18 15.70
N LEU A 603 -5.00 -5.15 14.95
CA LEU A 603 -4.41 -3.82 15.10
C LEU A 603 -4.76 -3.15 16.44
N SER A 604 -5.95 -3.37 16.96
CA SER A 604 -6.42 -2.81 18.23
C SER A 604 -5.88 -3.53 19.46
N SER A 605 -5.28 -4.71 19.30
CA SER A 605 -4.62 -5.45 20.39
C SER A 605 -3.44 -4.69 21.01
N ASP A 606 -2.76 -3.83 20.25
CA ASP A 606 -1.70 -2.97 20.75
C ASP A 606 -2.27 -1.74 21.46
N ARG A 607 -2.38 -1.86 22.79
CA ARG A 607 -2.89 -0.81 23.69
C ARG A 607 -2.17 0.54 23.52
N LYS A 608 -0.90 0.56 23.10
CA LYS A 608 -0.13 1.80 22.91
C LYS A 608 -0.74 2.70 21.86
N ARG A 609 -1.41 2.13 20.85
CA ARG A 609 -2.07 2.89 19.77
C ARG A 609 -3.25 3.71 20.32
N LEU A 610 -4.09 3.09 21.13
CA LEU A 610 -5.21 3.76 21.79
C LEU A 610 -4.74 4.76 22.84
N GLN A 611 -3.73 4.40 23.64
CA GLN A 611 -3.09 5.34 24.56
C GLN A 611 -2.56 6.58 23.85
N GLN A 612 -1.91 6.41 22.70
CA GLN A 612 -1.37 7.52 21.91
C GLN A 612 -2.47 8.46 21.38
N LEU A 613 -3.58 7.91 20.87
CA LEU A 613 -4.71 8.73 20.42
C LEU A 613 -5.39 9.45 21.60
N LEU A 614 -5.57 8.76 22.74
CA LEU A 614 -6.13 9.35 23.95
C LEU A 614 -5.22 10.46 24.51
N MET A 615 -3.90 10.30 24.45
CA MET A 615 -2.97 11.38 24.79
C MET A 615 -3.21 12.62 23.93
N TYR A 616 -3.44 12.48 22.62
CA TYR A 616 -3.74 13.63 21.76
C TYR A 616 -5.08 14.29 22.12
N VAL A 617 -6.09 13.52 22.52
CA VAL A 617 -7.34 14.10 23.07
C VAL A 617 -7.04 14.89 24.35
N VAL A 618 -6.27 14.31 25.27
CA VAL A 618 -5.88 14.96 26.54
C VAL A 618 -5.09 16.25 26.29
N GLU A 619 -4.06 16.22 25.44
CA GLU A 619 -3.24 17.37 25.06
C GLU A 619 -4.05 18.54 24.49
N LYS A 620 -5.20 18.25 23.86
CA LYS A 620 -6.06 19.24 23.23
C LYS A 620 -7.22 19.68 24.11
N CYS A 621 -7.72 18.83 24.99
CA CYS A 621 -8.97 19.08 25.71
C CYS A 621 -8.82 19.35 27.21
N LEU A 622 -7.70 18.96 27.83
CA LEU A 622 -7.54 19.00 29.29
C LEU A 622 -6.38 19.92 29.72
N LEU A 623 -6.48 20.46 30.93
CA LEU A 623 -5.40 21.20 31.59
C LEU A 623 -4.53 20.27 32.44
N ARG A 624 -3.34 20.75 32.85
CA ARG A 624 -2.48 20.02 33.79
C ARG A 624 -3.21 19.60 35.07
N SER A 625 -4.01 20.50 35.64
CA SER A 625 -4.83 20.22 36.83
C SER A 625 -5.84 19.08 36.63
N ASP A 626 -6.42 18.96 35.44
CA ASP A 626 -7.34 17.88 35.11
C ASP A 626 -6.61 16.53 35.02
N VAL A 627 -5.41 16.52 34.44
CA VAL A 627 -4.56 15.32 34.35
C VAL A 627 -4.08 14.89 35.73
N ASP A 628 -3.65 15.83 36.57
CA ASP A 628 -3.21 15.53 37.93
C ASP A 628 -4.36 14.97 38.77
N ALA A 629 -5.57 15.51 38.63
CA ALA A 629 -6.77 14.97 39.27
C ALA A 629 -7.08 13.54 38.80
N LEU A 630 -6.92 13.23 37.51
CA LEU A 630 -7.09 11.87 36.99
C LEU A 630 -6.03 10.90 37.54
N LEU A 631 -4.80 11.37 37.74
CA LEU A 631 -3.68 10.56 38.24
C LEU A 631 -3.64 10.39 39.76
N ALA A 632 -4.28 11.29 40.52
CA ALA A 632 -4.31 11.26 41.98
C ALA A 632 -5.20 10.14 42.54
N GLU A 633 -6.18 9.67 41.75
CA GLU A 633 -7.09 8.59 42.15
C GLU A 633 -6.34 7.23 42.27
N PRO A 634 -6.36 6.56 43.45
CA PRO A 634 -5.55 5.37 43.74
C PRO A 634 -5.74 4.20 42.76
N HIS A 635 -6.93 4.10 42.15
CA HIS A 635 -7.32 3.02 41.23
C HIS A 635 -6.99 3.32 39.76
N ASN A 636 -6.42 4.49 39.44
CA ASN A 636 -6.16 4.94 38.07
C ASN A 636 -4.74 4.65 37.56
N GLN A 637 -4.09 3.59 38.05
CA GLN A 637 -2.73 3.20 37.61
C GLN A 637 -2.63 2.95 36.10
N MET A 638 -3.76 2.59 35.45
CA MET A 638 -3.86 2.43 33.99
C MET A 638 -3.62 3.74 33.21
N LEU A 639 -3.79 4.91 33.83
CA LEU A 639 -3.62 6.23 33.22
C LEU A 639 -2.19 6.77 33.30
N ASN A 640 -1.23 6.00 33.83
CA ASN A 640 0.16 6.45 34.01
C ASN A 640 0.83 7.00 32.73
N TYR A 641 0.39 6.56 31.55
CA TYR A 641 0.89 7.06 30.27
C TYR A 641 0.56 8.56 30.04
N LEU A 642 -0.43 9.12 30.73
CA LEU A 642 -0.78 10.55 30.65
C LEU A 642 0.30 11.47 31.26
N LYS A 643 1.24 10.94 32.06
CA LYS A 643 2.39 11.70 32.58
C LYS A 643 3.24 12.29 31.45
N TYR A 644 3.24 11.66 30.28
CA TYR A 644 3.98 12.09 29.10
C TYR A 644 3.20 13.07 28.22
N ALA A 645 1.93 13.38 28.54
CA ALA A 645 1.10 14.30 27.76
C ALA A 645 1.56 15.75 27.92
N GLN A 646 1.67 16.45 26.78
CA GLN A 646 1.97 17.88 26.73
C GLN A 646 0.70 18.71 26.83
N VAL A 647 0.19 18.86 28.06
CA VAL A 647 -0.98 19.68 28.37
C VAL A 647 -0.59 21.09 28.84
N PRO A 648 -1.36 22.13 28.46
CA PRO A 648 -1.16 23.49 28.95
C PRO A 648 -1.55 23.63 30.43
N GLU A 649 -0.95 24.60 31.12
CA GLU A 649 -1.32 24.93 32.52
C GLU A 649 -2.60 25.74 32.62
N THR A 650 -2.79 26.69 31.69
CA THR A 650 -3.96 27.57 31.61
C THR A 650 -4.43 27.69 30.16
N GLY A 651 -5.70 28.02 29.97
CA GLY A 651 -6.28 28.24 28.64
C GLY A 651 -7.54 27.43 28.39
N SER A 652 -8.06 27.53 27.17
CA SER A 652 -9.19 26.75 26.68
C SER A 652 -8.72 25.55 25.85
N PRO A 653 -9.56 24.52 25.69
CA PRO A 653 -9.30 23.44 24.75
C PRO A 653 -8.96 23.94 23.34
N VAL A 654 -8.02 23.28 22.68
CA VAL A 654 -7.58 23.59 21.32
C VAL A 654 -8.35 22.70 20.33
N TYR A 655 -9.35 23.28 19.69
CA TYR A 655 -10.18 22.60 18.70
C TYR A 655 -9.60 22.77 17.30
N ASP A 656 -8.68 21.88 16.92
CA ASP A 656 -8.06 21.87 15.59
C ASP A 656 -8.41 20.60 14.79
N THR A 657 -7.94 20.55 13.54
CA THR A 657 -8.11 19.38 12.67
C THR A 657 -7.48 18.12 13.26
N THR A 658 -6.42 18.24 14.05
CA THR A 658 -5.78 17.10 14.74
C THR A 658 -6.76 16.45 15.71
N LEU A 659 -7.45 17.22 16.55
CA LEU A 659 -8.45 16.69 17.48
C LEU A 659 -9.60 16.03 16.72
N ARG A 660 -10.14 16.69 15.69
CA ARG A 660 -11.23 16.16 14.85
C ARG A 660 -10.88 14.79 14.24
N PHE A 661 -9.68 14.67 13.66
CA PHE A 661 -9.23 13.41 13.07
C PHE A 661 -8.91 12.36 14.14
N THR A 662 -8.37 12.76 15.29
CA THR A 662 -8.12 11.84 16.43
C THR A 662 -9.42 11.22 16.93
N LEU A 663 -10.45 12.02 17.16
CA LEU A 663 -11.76 11.53 17.62
C LEU A 663 -12.44 10.67 16.54
N SER A 664 -12.30 11.04 15.26
CA SER A 664 -12.82 10.22 14.15
C SER A 664 -12.08 8.88 14.02
N ALA A 665 -10.76 8.87 14.21
CA ALA A 665 -9.96 7.65 14.25
C ALA A 665 -10.40 6.73 15.40
N LEU A 666 -10.55 7.26 16.61
CA LEU A 666 -11.02 6.50 17.77
C LEU A 666 -12.41 5.88 17.52
N TRP A 667 -13.35 6.65 16.97
CA TRP A 667 -14.69 6.15 16.63
C TRP A 667 -14.61 5.04 15.57
N ASN A 668 -13.89 5.25 14.46
CA ASN A 668 -13.77 4.25 13.40
C ASN A 668 -13.04 2.98 13.84
N LEU A 669 -12.11 3.06 14.81
CA LEU A 669 -11.40 1.91 15.35
C LEU A 669 -12.26 1.02 16.25
N THR A 670 -13.27 1.60 16.88
CA THR A 670 -14.19 0.90 17.80
C THR A 670 -15.45 0.41 17.09
N ASP A 671 -15.71 0.87 15.88
CA ASP A 671 -16.85 0.49 15.06
C ASP A 671 -16.83 -0.99 14.69
N GLU A 672 -17.86 -1.73 15.12
CA GLU A 672 -17.99 -3.19 15.00
C GLU A 672 -16.73 -3.99 15.43
N CYS A 673 -15.97 -3.48 16.41
CA CYS A 673 -14.75 -4.10 16.92
C CYS A 673 -14.76 -4.21 18.45
N PRO A 674 -15.34 -5.29 19.02
CA PRO A 674 -15.46 -5.49 20.46
C PRO A 674 -14.13 -5.41 21.23
N GLU A 675 -13.06 -5.95 20.65
CA GLU A 675 -11.72 -5.92 21.24
C GLU A 675 -11.17 -4.49 21.33
N ALA A 676 -11.43 -3.64 20.35
CA ALA A 676 -11.04 -2.24 20.39
C ALA A 676 -11.84 -1.46 21.45
N CYS A 677 -13.15 -1.72 21.58
CA CYS A 677 -13.98 -1.15 22.64
C CYS A 677 -13.44 -1.56 24.02
N GLN A 678 -13.15 -2.85 24.21
CA GLN A 678 -12.60 -3.36 25.47
C GLN A 678 -11.21 -2.76 25.76
N ALA A 679 -10.34 -2.69 24.76
CA ALA A 679 -9.03 -2.08 24.90
C ALA A 679 -9.13 -0.59 25.25
N PHE A 680 -10.06 0.16 24.66
CA PHE A 680 -10.33 1.57 24.98
C PHE A 680 -10.73 1.74 26.45
N VAL A 681 -11.62 0.87 26.97
CA VAL A 681 -12.00 0.86 28.38
C VAL A 681 -10.80 0.53 29.28
N HIS A 682 -10.02 -0.51 28.95
CA HIS A 682 -8.86 -0.95 29.72
C HIS A 682 -7.72 0.06 29.80
N VAL A 683 -7.60 0.98 28.84
CA VAL A 683 -6.62 2.06 28.89
C VAL A 683 -7.17 3.33 29.56
N GLY A 684 -8.37 3.26 30.17
CA GLY A 684 -8.98 4.36 30.91
C GLY A 684 -9.69 5.41 30.05
N GLY A 685 -10.07 5.04 28.81
CA GLY A 685 -10.74 5.95 27.87
C GLY A 685 -12.04 6.57 28.41
N LEU A 686 -12.82 5.83 29.20
CA LEU A 686 -14.05 6.34 29.83
C LEU A 686 -13.80 7.45 30.84
N LEU A 687 -12.76 7.32 31.66
CA LEU A 687 -12.39 8.33 32.66
C LEU A 687 -11.94 9.63 31.98
N ILE A 688 -11.16 9.50 30.90
CA ILE A 688 -10.74 10.63 30.07
C ILE A 688 -11.96 11.29 29.43
N TYR A 689 -12.85 10.52 28.81
CA TYR A 689 -14.06 11.05 28.17
C TYR A 689 -14.99 11.72 29.17
N ALA A 690 -15.19 11.14 30.36
CA ALA A 690 -15.95 11.76 31.43
C ALA A 690 -15.39 13.14 31.81
N LYS A 691 -14.06 13.28 31.88
CA LYS A 691 -13.40 14.56 32.14
C LYS A 691 -13.59 15.54 30.98
N VAL A 692 -13.32 15.11 29.74
CA VAL A 692 -13.46 15.93 28.52
C VAL A 692 -14.90 16.45 28.35
N LEU A 693 -15.91 15.62 28.64
CA LEU A 693 -17.32 15.99 28.53
C LEU A 693 -17.81 16.86 29.71
N LYS A 694 -17.14 16.79 30.87
CA LYS A 694 -17.44 17.59 32.08
C LYS A 694 -16.81 19.00 32.06
N VAL A 695 -15.68 19.20 31.39
CA VAL A 695 -14.97 20.49 31.27
C VAL A 695 -15.82 21.49 30.47
N ARG A 696 -16.76 22.15 31.18
CA ARG A 696 -17.28 23.53 31.00
C ARG A 696 -18.67 23.70 31.65
N ARG A 697 -18.70 23.77 32.99
CA ARG A 697 -19.50 24.83 33.63
C ARG A 697 -18.58 26.06 33.68
N VAL A 698 -18.71 26.97 32.73
CA VAL A 698 -18.16 28.32 32.94
C VAL A 698 -18.96 28.91 34.10
N PRO A 699 -18.34 29.34 35.22
CA PRO A 699 -19.06 30.13 36.20
C PRO A 699 -19.52 31.38 35.47
N ARG A 700 -20.83 31.60 35.37
CA ARG A 700 -21.35 32.92 35.02
C ARG A 700 -20.80 33.87 36.08
N VAL A 701 -19.76 34.63 35.75
CA VAL A 701 -19.32 35.74 36.58
C VAL A 701 -20.46 36.72 36.57
N GLY A 702 -21.20 36.75 37.68
CA GLY A 702 -22.13 37.82 37.98
C GLY A 702 -21.33 39.07 38.30
N SER A 703 -21.23 39.99 37.36
CA SER A 703 -21.28 41.42 37.61
C SER A 703 -21.47 42.12 36.28
N GLY A 704 -22.54 42.92 36.20
CA GLY A 704 -22.92 43.59 34.98
C GLY A 704 -21.83 44.56 34.51
N LEU A 705 -21.43 44.41 33.25
CA LEU A 705 -21.25 45.52 32.33
C LEU A 705 -21.43 44.95 30.91
N LEU A 706 -22.37 45.55 30.18
CA LEU A 706 -22.68 45.20 28.80
C LEU A 706 -21.45 45.45 27.91
N CYS A 707 -20.91 44.39 27.29
CA CYS A 707 -20.12 44.51 26.07
C CYS A 707 -20.86 43.80 24.93
N PRO A 708 -20.85 44.34 23.70
CA PRO A 708 -21.66 43.80 22.60
C PRO A 708 -21.13 42.42 22.18
N GLN A 709 -22.00 41.41 22.26
CA GLN A 709 -21.77 40.07 21.73
C GLN A 709 -21.76 40.13 20.21
N ILE A 710 -20.59 39.91 19.60
CA ILE A 710 -20.43 39.82 18.15
C ILE A 710 -19.89 38.43 17.81
N LYS A 711 -20.73 37.61 17.16
CA LYS A 711 -20.44 36.43 16.29
C LYS A 711 -19.58 35.24 16.79
N VAL A 712 -18.92 35.28 17.94
CA VAL A 712 -18.03 34.18 18.40
C VAL A 712 -18.80 33.00 19.05
N ALA A 713 -20.02 33.24 19.53
CA ALA A 713 -20.79 32.23 20.28
C ALA A 713 -21.27 31.04 19.43
N ASP A 714 -21.62 31.27 18.16
CA ASP A 714 -22.18 30.23 17.29
C ASP A 714 -21.09 29.23 16.83
N GLU A 715 -19.88 29.72 16.53
CA GLU A 715 -18.76 28.86 16.15
C GLU A 715 -18.31 27.96 17.32
N GLU A 716 -18.21 28.50 18.54
CA GLU A 716 -17.81 27.72 19.72
C GLU A 716 -18.80 26.59 20.06
N GLU A 717 -20.10 26.82 19.88
CA GLU A 717 -21.13 25.80 20.10
C GLU A 717 -21.12 24.72 19.00
N ASP A 718 -20.92 25.09 17.73
CA ASP A 718 -20.79 24.13 16.64
C ASP A 718 -19.56 23.21 16.82
N PHE A 719 -18.43 23.74 17.30
CA PHE A 719 -17.24 22.94 17.59
C PHE A 719 -17.45 21.99 18.77
N LYS A 720 -18.11 22.47 19.83
CA LYS A 720 -18.46 21.64 20.98
C LYS A 720 -19.42 20.52 20.57
N ASN A 721 -20.39 20.82 19.72
CA ASN A 721 -21.28 19.83 19.14
C ASN A 721 -20.52 18.78 18.33
N HIS A 722 -19.48 19.18 17.60
CA HIS A 722 -18.63 18.25 16.88
C HIS A 722 -17.90 17.27 17.81
N VAL A 723 -17.29 17.77 18.90
CA VAL A 723 -16.63 16.92 19.90
C VAL A 723 -17.63 15.97 20.56
N TYR A 724 -18.79 16.48 20.99
CA TYR A 724 -19.85 15.65 21.58
C TYR A 724 -20.31 14.55 20.64
N THR A 725 -20.56 14.87 19.38
CA THR A 725 -21.00 13.89 18.37
C THR A 725 -19.96 12.77 18.22
N LYS A 726 -18.67 13.11 18.13
CA LYS A 726 -17.61 12.10 17.96
C LYS A 726 -17.39 11.26 19.21
N CYS A 727 -17.40 11.87 20.40
CA CYS A 727 -17.27 11.14 21.66
C CYS A 727 -18.47 10.22 21.89
N LEU A 728 -19.69 10.71 21.68
CA LEU A 728 -20.92 9.93 21.82
C LEU A 728 -20.99 8.79 20.79
N GLY A 729 -20.52 9.00 19.56
CA GLY A 729 -20.41 7.95 18.55
C GLY A 729 -19.55 6.77 19.02
N LEU A 730 -18.37 7.04 19.58
CA LEU A 730 -17.54 6.00 20.18
C LEU A 730 -18.21 5.34 21.40
N LEU A 731 -18.80 6.13 22.30
CA LEU A 731 -19.45 5.61 23.51
C LEU A 731 -20.67 4.73 23.15
N ASN A 732 -21.36 5.03 22.05
CA ASN A 732 -22.41 4.19 21.50
C ASN A 732 -21.85 2.81 21.08
N ASN A 733 -20.73 2.77 20.37
CA ASN A 733 -20.05 1.50 20.03
C ASN A 733 -19.62 0.72 21.28
N VAL A 734 -19.19 1.40 22.34
CA VAL A 734 -18.87 0.76 23.63
C VAL A 734 -20.12 0.21 24.33
N ALA A 735 -21.27 0.89 24.18
CA ALA A 735 -22.55 0.45 24.74
C ALA A 735 -23.12 -0.77 24.00
N GLU A 736 -22.86 -0.89 22.71
CA GLU A 736 -23.26 -2.04 21.87
C GLU A 736 -22.56 -3.35 22.31
N VAL A 737 -21.35 -3.26 22.87
CA VAL A 737 -20.53 -4.42 23.24
C VAL A 737 -20.89 -4.95 24.63
N ARG A 738 -21.34 -6.21 24.69
CA ARG A 738 -21.87 -6.85 25.91
C ARG A 738 -20.93 -6.80 27.12
N CYS A 739 -19.62 -7.02 26.91
CA CYS A 739 -18.64 -7.07 28.01
C CYS A 739 -18.18 -5.69 28.51
N THR A 740 -18.46 -4.61 27.79
CA THR A 740 -18.10 -3.24 28.19
C THR A 740 -19.29 -2.40 28.60
N LYS A 741 -20.51 -2.78 28.20
CA LYS A 741 -21.76 -2.04 28.44
C LYS A 741 -21.94 -1.56 29.88
N ASN A 742 -21.70 -2.41 30.88
CA ASN A 742 -21.84 -2.07 32.30
C ASN A 742 -20.82 -1.00 32.78
N THR A 743 -19.67 -0.88 32.11
CA THR A 743 -18.62 0.09 32.50
C THR A 743 -19.01 1.54 32.25
N LEU A 744 -20.04 1.79 31.44
CA LEU A 744 -20.58 3.14 31.17
C LEU A 744 -21.51 3.66 32.28
N LEU A 745 -21.97 2.80 33.19
CA LEU A 745 -22.78 3.17 34.35
C LEU A 745 -21.92 3.87 35.42
N MET A 746 -21.42 5.07 35.10
CA MET A 746 -20.72 5.97 36.02
C MET A 746 -21.40 7.34 36.05
N GLU A 747 -21.49 7.93 37.25
CA GLU A 747 -22.28 9.15 37.51
C GLU A 747 -22.01 10.28 36.50
N PRO A 748 -20.74 10.66 36.20
CA PRO A 748 -20.48 11.79 35.31
C PRO A 748 -20.97 11.57 33.87
N LEU A 749 -20.98 10.32 33.41
CA LEU A 749 -21.43 9.98 32.06
C LEU A 749 -22.94 9.88 31.99
N MET A 750 -23.59 9.29 33.00
CA MET A 750 -25.05 9.15 33.04
C MET A 750 -25.75 10.51 33.13
N ASP A 751 -25.24 11.43 33.95
CA ASP A 751 -25.70 12.82 33.99
C ASP A 751 -25.58 13.51 32.63
N PHE A 752 -24.46 13.26 31.95
CA PHE A 752 -24.21 13.81 30.62
C PHE A 752 -25.19 13.24 29.59
N PHE A 753 -25.39 11.92 29.55
CA PHE A 753 -26.32 11.26 28.62
C PHE A 753 -27.75 11.75 28.81
N ASN A 754 -28.21 11.85 30.07
CA ASN A 754 -29.55 12.35 30.37
C ASN A 754 -29.76 13.78 29.83
N LYS A 755 -28.76 14.65 30.01
CA LYS A 755 -28.78 16.01 29.46
C LYS A 755 -28.77 16.01 27.92
N MET A 756 -28.00 15.11 27.30
CA MET A 756 -27.85 15.05 25.85
C MET A 756 -29.08 14.47 25.13
N LEU A 757 -29.93 13.67 25.79
CA LEU A 757 -31.19 13.18 25.20
C LEU A 757 -32.10 14.32 24.70
N SER A 758 -32.11 15.46 25.40
CA SER A 758 -32.93 16.63 25.05
C SER A 758 -32.12 17.72 24.31
N HIS A 759 -30.96 17.38 23.76
CA HIS A 759 -30.11 18.35 23.06
C HIS A 759 -30.74 18.81 21.74
N PRO A 760 -30.65 20.11 21.37
CA PRO A 760 -31.25 20.66 20.14
C PRO A 760 -30.64 20.07 18.86
N SER A 761 -29.35 19.73 18.87
CA SER A 761 -28.73 19.00 17.77
C SER A 761 -29.15 17.53 17.77
N ILE A 762 -29.88 17.12 16.73
CA ILE A 762 -30.37 15.74 16.55
C ILE A 762 -29.25 14.71 16.54
N GLN A 763 -28.05 15.04 16.05
CA GLN A 763 -26.94 14.08 16.01
C GLN A 763 -26.51 13.68 17.43
N ILE A 764 -26.51 14.64 18.35
CA ILE A 764 -26.09 14.44 19.73
C ILE A 764 -27.16 13.68 20.50
N SER A 765 -28.42 14.09 20.38
CA SER A 765 -29.53 13.39 21.04
C SER A 765 -29.71 11.98 20.47
N TYR A 766 -29.46 11.75 19.18
CA TYR A 766 -29.46 10.44 18.54
C TYR A 766 -28.45 9.47 19.17
N PHE A 767 -27.19 9.87 19.33
CA PHE A 767 -26.18 8.98 19.94
C PHE A 767 -26.41 8.80 21.44
N ALA A 768 -26.85 9.84 22.17
CA ALA A 768 -27.22 9.70 23.57
C ALA A 768 -28.38 8.70 23.75
N ALA A 769 -29.38 8.75 22.87
CA ALA A 769 -30.49 7.81 22.83
C ALA A 769 -30.04 6.37 22.54
N GLY A 770 -29.10 6.18 21.62
CA GLY A 770 -28.50 4.87 21.34
C GLY A 770 -27.80 4.28 22.56
N ILE A 771 -26.93 5.07 23.20
CA ILE A 771 -26.24 4.65 24.43
C ILE A 771 -27.25 4.24 25.51
N VAL A 772 -28.23 5.09 25.79
CA VAL A 772 -29.26 4.81 26.80
C VAL A 772 -30.09 3.58 26.44
N SER A 773 -30.43 3.38 25.16
CA SER A 773 -31.15 2.19 24.69
C SER A 773 -30.36 0.91 24.97
N HIS A 774 -29.06 0.89 24.64
CA HIS A 774 -28.22 -0.27 24.90
C HIS A 774 -27.99 -0.52 26.40
N LEU A 775 -27.82 0.52 27.21
CA LEU A 775 -27.69 0.40 28.67
C LEU A 775 -28.97 -0.07 29.33
N ALA A 776 -30.13 0.30 28.78
CA ALA A 776 -31.43 -0.15 29.26
C ALA A 776 -31.69 -1.66 29.01
N CYS A 777 -30.83 -2.37 28.28
CA CYS A 777 -30.87 -3.84 28.24
C CYS A 777 -30.25 -4.50 29.49
N LEU A 778 -29.49 -3.77 30.31
CA LEU A 778 -28.96 -4.31 31.56
C LEU A 778 -30.10 -4.56 32.57
N SER A 779 -29.90 -5.51 33.48
CA SER A 779 -30.86 -5.79 34.55
C SER A 779 -31.00 -4.61 35.51
N ASP A 780 -32.17 -4.51 36.14
CA ASP A 780 -32.45 -3.45 37.12
C ASP A 780 -31.49 -3.54 38.32
N ASP A 781 -31.09 -4.76 38.73
CA ASP A 781 -30.05 -4.99 39.75
C ASP A 781 -28.70 -4.38 39.37
N THR A 782 -28.33 -4.44 38.09
CA THR A 782 -27.06 -3.86 37.60
C THR A 782 -27.10 -2.33 37.68
N TRP A 783 -28.22 -1.73 37.32
CA TRP A 783 -28.45 -0.28 37.43
C TRP A 783 -28.46 0.19 38.88
N PHE A 784 -29.14 -0.55 39.76
CA PHE A 784 -29.24 -0.24 41.18
C PHE A 784 -27.88 -0.35 41.88
N SER A 785 -27.13 -1.41 41.58
CA SER A 785 -25.80 -1.66 42.16
C SER A 785 -24.75 -0.63 41.75
N ALA A 786 -24.88 -0.02 40.57
CA ALA A 786 -23.92 0.96 40.08
C ALA A 786 -24.11 2.34 40.74
N LEU A 787 -25.33 2.89 40.72
CA LEU A 787 -25.56 4.33 41.00
C LEU A 787 -26.93 4.65 41.63
N GLN A 788 -27.69 3.65 42.08
CA GLN A 788 -29.08 3.83 42.56
C GLN A 788 -30.01 4.54 41.56
N PHE A 789 -29.70 4.50 40.26
CA PHE A 789 -30.53 5.14 39.24
C PHE A 789 -31.79 4.33 38.93
N ASN A 790 -32.90 5.04 38.73
CA ASN A 790 -34.10 4.45 38.18
C ASN A 790 -34.02 4.41 36.65
N LYS A 791 -33.71 3.24 36.11
CA LYS A 791 -33.69 2.96 34.67
C LYS A 791 -34.97 3.41 33.94
N SER A 792 -36.13 3.35 34.61
CA SER A 792 -37.42 3.71 34.00
C SER A 792 -37.51 5.20 33.65
N ASP A 793 -36.86 6.07 34.41
CA ASP A 793 -36.83 7.51 34.10
C ASP A 793 -36.05 7.80 32.82
N TYR A 794 -34.92 7.13 32.63
CA TYR A 794 -34.11 7.24 31.41
C TYR A 794 -34.85 6.71 30.19
N ILE A 795 -35.57 5.59 30.32
CA ILE A 795 -36.39 5.02 29.24
C ILE A 795 -37.52 5.97 28.85
N ARG A 796 -38.17 6.60 29.84
CA ARG A 796 -39.23 7.59 29.57
C ARG A 796 -38.69 8.80 28.80
N VAL A 797 -37.58 9.39 29.25
CA VAL A 797 -36.95 10.55 28.58
C VAL A 797 -36.47 10.17 27.17
N LEU A 798 -35.94 8.96 26.99
CA LEU A 798 -35.60 8.40 25.68
C LEU A 798 -36.81 8.42 24.73
N GLY A 799 -37.94 7.84 25.13
CA GLY A 799 -39.15 7.80 24.31
C GLY A 799 -39.67 9.19 23.95
N GLU A 800 -39.71 10.10 24.93
CA GLU A 800 -40.09 11.50 24.72
C GLU A 800 -39.16 12.25 23.76
N ALA A 801 -37.85 11.95 23.79
CA ALA A 801 -36.87 12.55 22.89
C ALA A 801 -37.07 12.09 21.45
N VAL A 802 -37.15 10.77 21.20
CA VAL A 802 -37.30 10.22 19.85
C VAL A 802 -38.60 10.69 19.20
N CYS A 803 -39.69 10.81 19.98
CA CYS A 803 -40.98 11.31 19.47
C CYS A 803 -40.96 12.77 18.99
N LYS A 804 -39.99 13.59 19.45
CA LYS A 804 -39.86 15.00 19.07
C LYS A 804 -39.01 15.21 17.82
N TRP A 805 -38.34 14.18 17.31
CA TRP A 805 -37.41 14.31 16.20
C TRP A 805 -38.13 14.43 14.86
N SER A 806 -37.65 15.38 14.04
CA SER A 806 -37.89 15.40 12.61
C SER A 806 -36.69 14.78 11.88
N PRO A 807 -36.90 13.84 10.93
CA PRO A 807 -35.79 13.27 10.16
C PRO A 807 -34.99 14.38 9.45
N PRO A 808 -33.66 14.44 9.62
CA PRO A 808 -32.87 15.51 9.02
C PRO A 808 -32.80 15.34 7.50
N GLN A 809 -32.65 16.45 6.76
CA GLN A 809 -32.55 16.41 5.30
C GLN A 809 -31.27 15.73 4.81
N ASN A 810 -30.16 15.96 5.53
CA ASN A 810 -28.85 15.40 5.20
C ASN A 810 -28.63 14.04 5.87
N GLU A 811 -27.71 13.25 5.32
CA GLU A 811 -27.19 12.05 5.97
C GLU A 811 -26.50 12.42 7.29
N MET A 812 -26.75 11.62 8.33
CA MET A 812 -26.24 11.86 9.68
C MET A 812 -25.28 10.75 10.13
N VAL A 813 -25.65 9.51 9.85
CA VAL A 813 -24.93 8.31 10.30
C VAL A 813 -24.93 7.26 9.19
N ALA A 814 -23.89 6.43 9.22
CA ALA A 814 -23.74 5.25 8.38
C ALA A 814 -23.28 4.10 9.29
N TYR A 815 -23.76 2.90 9.00
CA TYR A 815 -23.41 1.69 9.72
C TYR A 815 -22.79 0.69 8.76
N ARG A 816 -21.88 -0.17 9.25
CA ARG A 816 -21.34 -1.26 8.43
C ARG A 816 -22.37 -2.37 8.24
N SER A 817 -23.16 -2.66 9.27
CA SER A 817 -24.27 -3.61 9.25
C SER A 817 -25.45 -3.14 10.11
N PHE A 818 -26.60 -3.82 10.01
CA PHE A 818 -27.71 -3.62 10.95
C PHE A 818 -27.66 -4.54 12.19
N GLN A 819 -26.54 -5.23 12.41
CA GLN A 819 -26.37 -6.14 13.54
C GLN A 819 -26.56 -5.47 14.92
N PRO A 820 -26.12 -4.21 15.17
CA PRO A 820 -26.38 -3.54 16.45
C PRO A 820 -27.87 -3.37 16.76
N PHE A 821 -28.68 -2.97 15.76
CA PHE A 821 -30.12 -2.82 15.90
C PHE A 821 -30.82 -4.17 16.10
N GLN A 822 -30.40 -5.19 15.34
CA GLN A 822 -30.93 -6.54 15.50
C GLN A 822 -30.66 -7.09 16.90
N SER A 823 -29.45 -6.88 17.42
CA SER A 823 -29.07 -7.31 18.78
C SER A 823 -29.87 -6.58 19.85
N LEU A 824 -30.15 -5.28 19.65
CA LEU A 824 -30.96 -4.48 20.57
C LEU A 824 -32.43 -4.93 20.58
N ILE A 825 -33.01 -5.20 19.41
CA ILE A 825 -34.39 -5.66 19.28
C ILE A 825 -34.56 -7.05 19.91
N LEU A 826 -33.63 -7.97 19.64
CA LEU A 826 -33.70 -9.35 20.15
C LEU A 826 -33.34 -9.49 21.63
N ASP A 827 -32.90 -8.43 22.32
CA ASP A 827 -32.54 -8.50 23.73
C ASP A 827 -33.82 -8.70 24.60
N PRO A 828 -33.84 -9.68 25.52
CA PRO A 828 -35.00 -9.96 26.37
C PRO A 828 -35.48 -8.79 27.24
N ASN A 829 -34.58 -7.86 27.57
CA ASN A 829 -34.88 -6.69 28.39
C ASN A 829 -35.25 -5.46 27.56
N SER A 830 -35.26 -5.58 26.22
CA SER A 830 -35.62 -4.49 25.31
C SER A 830 -37.10 -4.13 25.43
N ARG A 831 -37.40 -2.83 25.39
CA ARG A 831 -38.76 -2.27 25.51
C ARG A 831 -39.10 -1.39 24.32
N LEU A 832 -40.35 -0.94 24.28
CA LEU A 832 -40.94 -0.13 23.22
C LEU A 832 -40.06 1.05 22.77
N GLU A 833 -39.53 1.82 23.71
CA GLU A 833 -38.76 3.04 23.43
C GLU A 833 -37.40 2.72 22.77
N MET A 834 -36.80 1.59 23.11
CA MET A 834 -35.54 1.10 22.52
C MET A 834 -35.78 0.61 21.08
N HIS A 835 -36.88 -0.12 20.87
CA HIS A 835 -37.31 -0.53 19.54
C HIS A 835 -37.64 0.68 18.65
N LEU A 836 -38.28 1.70 19.22
CA LEU A 836 -38.57 2.94 18.53
C LEU A 836 -37.28 3.63 18.04
N TRP A 837 -36.25 3.74 18.90
CA TRP A 837 -34.96 4.28 18.47
C TRP A 837 -34.31 3.45 17.34
N ALA A 838 -34.31 2.12 17.45
CA ALA A 838 -33.75 1.24 16.43
C ALA A 838 -34.46 1.38 15.08
N VAL A 839 -35.80 1.36 15.08
CA VAL A 839 -36.59 1.50 13.84
C VAL A 839 -36.47 2.90 13.27
N TRP A 840 -36.41 3.95 14.10
CA TRP A 840 -36.13 5.30 13.65
C TRP A 840 -34.77 5.40 12.95
N ALA A 841 -33.73 4.77 13.51
CA ALA A 841 -32.40 4.74 12.91
C ALA A 841 -32.39 4.03 11.54
N ILE A 842 -33.02 2.85 11.45
CA ILE A 842 -33.14 2.09 10.20
C ILE A 842 -33.90 2.92 9.15
N HIS A 843 -35.02 3.54 9.54
CA HIS A 843 -35.80 4.39 8.66
C HIS A 843 -34.96 5.55 8.11
N HIS A 844 -34.25 6.28 8.98
CA HIS A 844 -33.38 7.38 8.55
C HIS A 844 -32.31 6.91 7.55
N ILE A 845 -31.61 5.80 7.85
CA ILE A 845 -30.56 5.26 6.97
C ILE A 845 -31.13 4.90 5.58
N LEU A 846 -32.29 4.23 5.53
CA LEU A 846 -32.92 3.81 4.28
C LEU A 846 -33.43 4.99 3.46
N THR A 847 -33.99 6.03 4.09
CA THR A 847 -34.46 7.22 3.37
C THR A 847 -33.33 8.01 2.70
N LYS A 848 -32.08 7.86 3.15
CA LYS A 848 -30.92 8.56 2.57
C LYS A 848 -30.10 7.69 1.61
N LYS A 849 -30.02 6.38 1.83
CA LYS A 849 -29.15 5.46 1.08
C LYS A 849 -29.83 4.10 0.80
N ASN A 850 -31.01 4.12 0.18
CA ASN A 850 -31.76 2.89 -0.13
C ASN A 850 -30.95 1.88 -0.98
N SER A 851 -30.23 2.32 -2.01
CA SER A 851 -29.45 1.45 -2.90
C SER A 851 -28.35 0.66 -2.21
N ARG A 852 -27.79 1.22 -1.12
CA ARG A 852 -26.78 0.55 -0.31
C ARG A 852 -27.40 -0.32 0.77
N TYR A 853 -28.41 0.17 1.49
CA TYR A 853 -28.88 -0.46 2.73
C TYR A 853 -30.13 -1.34 2.59
N VAL A 854 -30.92 -1.23 1.53
CA VAL A 854 -32.00 -2.20 1.26
C VAL A 854 -31.43 -3.61 1.06
N PRO A 855 -30.34 -3.81 0.29
CA PRO A 855 -29.65 -5.11 0.24
C PRO A 855 -29.17 -5.61 1.62
N VAL A 856 -28.62 -4.72 2.45
CA VAL A 856 -28.16 -5.06 3.81
C VAL A 856 -29.32 -5.47 4.72
N LEU A 857 -30.47 -4.77 4.64
CA LEU A 857 -31.68 -5.15 5.38
C LEU A 857 -32.20 -6.52 4.95
N ARG A 858 -32.11 -6.85 3.65
CA ARG A 858 -32.53 -8.15 3.10
C ARG A 858 -31.74 -9.33 3.70
N GLU A 859 -30.50 -9.10 4.12
CA GLU A 859 -29.67 -10.09 4.81
C GLU A 859 -30.02 -10.24 6.31
N CYS A 860 -30.95 -9.43 6.85
CA CYS A 860 -31.35 -9.42 8.25
C CYS A 860 -32.80 -9.92 8.43
N PRO A 861 -33.07 -11.24 8.38
CA PRO A 861 -34.43 -11.78 8.40
C PRO A 861 -35.19 -11.50 9.71
N TYR A 862 -34.48 -11.39 10.84
CA TYR A 862 -35.11 -11.06 12.12
C TYR A 862 -35.64 -9.63 12.16
N LEU A 863 -34.90 -8.67 11.59
CA LEU A 863 -35.37 -7.28 11.47
C LEU A 863 -36.59 -7.18 10.54
N GLN A 864 -36.57 -7.88 9.40
CA GLN A 864 -37.70 -7.91 8.47
C GLN A 864 -38.96 -8.46 9.14
N ARG A 865 -38.83 -9.57 9.88
CA ARG A 865 -39.93 -10.14 10.67
C ARG A 865 -40.41 -9.21 11.76
N PHE A 866 -39.51 -8.53 12.47
CA PHE A 866 -39.87 -7.59 13.51
C PHE A 866 -40.71 -6.44 12.96
N LEU A 867 -40.31 -5.87 11.82
CA LEU A 867 -41.07 -4.81 11.14
C LEU A 867 -42.48 -5.28 10.75
N LEU A 868 -42.61 -6.50 10.21
CA LEU A 868 -43.91 -7.11 9.90
C LEU A 868 -44.75 -7.37 11.15
N TYR A 869 -44.13 -7.79 12.25
CA TYR A 869 -44.81 -8.01 13.52
C TYR A 869 -45.38 -6.69 14.07
N VAL A 870 -44.56 -5.64 14.13
CA VAL A 870 -44.94 -4.31 14.62
C VAL A 870 -46.18 -3.75 13.91
N VAL A 871 -46.28 -3.92 12.59
CA VAL A 871 -47.43 -3.44 11.80
C VAL A 871 -48.65 -4.37 11.87
N SER A 872 -48.48 -5.61 12.37
CA SER A 872 -49.55 -6.61 12.46
C SER A 872 -50.32 -6.60 13.78
N VAL A 873 -49.76 -6.00 14.83
CA VAL A 873 -50.35 -5.93 16.18
C VAL A 873 -50.90 -4.52 16.46
N ASP A 874 -51.86 -4.40 17.38
CA ASP A 874 -52.37 -3.10 17.80
C ASP A 874 -51.38 -2.34 18.71
N ALA A 875 -51.55 -1.02 18.81
CA ALA A 875 -50.66 -0.17 19.59
C ALA A 875 -50.64 -0.49 21.10
N ALA A 876 -51.76 -0.96 21.67
CA ALA A 876 -51.82 -1.33 23.09
C ALA A 876 -51.00 -2.59 23.36
N THR A 877 -50.99 -3.55 22.44
CA THR A 877 -50.14 -4.75 22.48
C THR A 877 -48.65 -4.38 22.48
N LEU A 878 -48.24 -3.37 21.71
CA LEU A 878 -46.85 -2.88 21.70
C LEU A 878 -46.43 -2.19 23.01
N CYS A 879 -47.38 -1.76 23.84
CA CYS A 879 -47.11 -1.14 25.13
C CYS A 879 -47.01 -2.15 26.29
N LEU A 880 -47.32 -3.43 26.07
CA LEU A 880 -47.25 -4.45 27.12
C LEU A 880 -45.79 -4.77 27.50
N PRO A 881 -45.50 -5.00 28.79
CA PRO A 881 -44.21 -5.54 29.20
C PRO A 881 -43.92 -6.86 28.47
N HIS A 882 -42.74 -6.99 27.85
CA HIS A 882 -42.29 -8.19 27.14
C HIS A 882 -43.08 -8.61 25.89
N TYR A 883 -43.85 -7.70 25.26
CA TYR A 883 -44.61 -7.99 24.03
C TYR A 883 -43.77 -8.57 22.86
N HIS A 884 -42.46 -8.36 22.90
CA HIS A 884 -41.54 -8.67 21.81
C HIS A 884 -40.88 -10.04 21.90
N LEU A 885 -40.75 -10.71 23.06
CA LEU A 885 -40.04 -12.00 23.09
C LEU A 885 -41.00 -13.18 23.02
N ASP A 886 -42.08 -13.16 23.82
CA ASP A 886 -43.01 -14.28 23.91
C ASP A 886 -43.92 -14.39 22.67
N ASN A 887 -44.47 -13.26 22.17
CA ASN A 887 -45.38 -13.29 21.03
C ASN A 887 -44.67 -13.31 19.66
N PHE A 888 -43.53 -12.62 19.52
CA PHE A 888 -42.76 -12.56 18.27
C PHE A 888 -42.07 -13.89 17.93
N LEU A 889 -41.46 -14.56 18.93
CA LEU A 889 -40.75 -15.83 18.73
C LEU A 889 -41.72 -17.01 18.57
N GLN A 890 -42.95 -16.91 19.10
CA GLN A 890 -43.97 -17.96 19.06
C GLN A 890 -44.99 -17.80 17.92
N ASN A 891 -45.22 -16.58 17.39
CA ASN A 891 -46.22 -16.37 16.33
C ASN A 891 -45.80 -17.00 15.01
N ARG A 892 -46.47 -18.11 14.66
CA ARG A 892 -46.32 -18.80 13.37
C ARG A 892 -47.14 -18.18 12.23
N ASN A 893 -48.14 -17.34 12.55
CA ASN A 893 -49.08 -16.76 11.58
C ASN A 893 -49.17 -15.25 11.77
N LEU A 894 -48.33 -14.48 11.08
CA LEU A 894 -48.46 -13.03 10.99
C LEU A 894 -49.67 -12.69 10.09
N SER A 895 -50.83 -12.36 10.66
CA SER A 895 -51.97 -11.83 9.91
C SER A 895 -51.76 -10.33 9.66
N VAL A 896 -51.02 -10.00 8.60
CA VAL A 896 -50.83 -8.60 8.20
C VAL A 896 -52.14 -8.06 7.63
N SER A 897 -52.55 -6.86 8.04
CA SER A 897 -53.75 -6.18 7.54
C SER A 897 -53.79 -6.18 6.00
N SER A 898 -54.96 -6.40 5.41
CA SER A 898 -55.18 -6.49 3.96
C SER A 898 -54.82 -5.21 3.17
N SER A 899 -54.51 -4.10 3.86
CA SER A 899 -54.13 -2.81 3.28
C SER A 899 -52.62 -2.62 3.07
N LEU A 900 -51.75 -3.42 3.69
CA LEU A 900 -50.30 -3.25 3.59
C LEU A 900 -49.70 -4.22 2.56
N ALA A 901 -49.19 -3.72 1.44
CA ALA A 901 -48.60 -4.58 0.41
C ALA A 901 -47.15 -4.93 0.75
N ILE A 902 -46.91 -6.20 1.10
CA ILE A 902 -45.61 -6.74 1.51
C ILE A 902 -44.65 -6.88 0.31
N PRO A 903 -43.36 -6.50 0.43
CA PRO A 903 -42.33 -6.75 -0.58
C PRO A 903 -42.27 -8.22 -0.99
N GLU A 904 -42.05 -8.50 -2.28
CA GLU A 904 -42.05 -9.88 -2.78
C GLU A 904 -40.97 -10.74 -2.13
N SER A 905 -39.80 -10.15 -1.87
CA SER A 905 -38.70 -10.84 -1.21
C SER A 905 -39.00 -11.26 0.22
N TRP A 906 -40.00 -10.66 0.89
CA TRP A 906 -40.33 -10.92 2.29
C TRP A 906 -41.46 -11.94 2.47
N ARG A 907 -42.17 -12.32 1.39
CA ARG A 907 -43.33 -13.23 1.46
C ARG A 907 -43.00 -14.62 2.02
N SER A 908 -41.75 -15.08 1.85
CA SER A 908 -41.27 -16.38 2.33
C SER A 908 -40.96 -16.42 3.84
N LEU A 909 -40.85 -15.25 4.49
CA LEU A 909 -40.46 -15.13 5.89
C LEU A 909 -41.56 -15.53 6.88
N GLY A 910 -42.82 -15.55 6.44
CA GLY A 910 -43.98 -15.95 7.25
C GLY A 910 -44.14 -17.45 7.44
N SER A 911 -43.35 -18.28 6.74
CA SER A 911 -43.55 -19.75 6.66
C SER A 911 -42.43 -20.60 7.28
N THR A 912 -41.40 -20.00 7.87
CA THR A 912 -40.21 -20.72 8.39
C THR A 912 -40.03 -20.55 9.91
N PRO A 913 -39.84 -21.63 10.71
CA PRO A 913 -39.69 -21.52 12.15
C PRO A 913 -38.41 -20.80 12.58
N ILE A 914 -38.48 -20.01 13.66
CA ILE A 914 -37.33 -19.29 14.25
C ILE A 914 -36.29 -20.26 14.88
N TRP A 915 -36.66 -21.51 15.16
CA TRP A 915 -35.81 -22.47 15.88
C TRP A 915 -34.85 -23.30 15.00
N ALA A 916 -34.79 -23.07 13.67
CA ALA A 916 -34.08 -23.98 12.76
C ALA A 916 -32.63 -23.61 12.39
N THR A 917 -32.06 -22.52 12.91
CA THR A 917 -30.62 -22.22 12.73
C THR A 917 -30.00 -21.78 14.04
N HIS A 918 -29.09 -22.61 14.54
CA HIS A 918 -28.30 -22.47 15.76
C HIS A 918 -28.09 -21.02 16.24
N LEU A 919 -28.70 -20.68 17.38
CA LEU A 919 -28.19 -19.66 18.30
C LEU A 919 -26.89 -20.20 18.92
N ASP A 920 -25.80 -20.17 18.17
CA ASP A 920 -24.47 -20.43 18.73
C ASP A 920 -23.93 -19.13 19.36
N LEU A 921 -24.56 -18.73 20.46
CA LEU A 921 -24.08 -17.65 21.35
C LEU A 921 -22.92 -18.13 22.25
N SER A 922 -22.30 -19.28 21.97
CA SER A 922 -21.29 -19.92 22.82
C SER A 922 -19.86 -19.91 22.29
N ASN A 923 -19.63 -19.53 21.03
CA ASN A 923 -18.29 -19.55 20.44
C ASN A 923 -17.52 -18.23 20.63
N HIS A 924 -17.11 -17.94 21.86
CA HIS A 924 -15.91 -17.13 22.17
C HIS A 924 -15.16 -17.55 23.45
N ASN A 925 -15.57 -18.62 24.13
CA ASN A 925 -14.78 -19.21 25.21
C ASN A 925 -13.79 -20.24 24.64
N ASN A 926 -12.62 -19.80 24.15
CA ASN A 926 -11.42 -20.65 24.10
C ASN A 926 -10.14 -19.83 23.82
N ALA A 927 -9.45 -19.48 24.91
CA ALA A 927 -8.00 -19.31 25.13
C ALA A 927 -7.88 -18.45 26.40
N ALA A 928 -7.41 -18.89 27.56
CA ALA A 928 -6.38 -19.87 27.83
C ALA A 928 -6.66 -20.60 29.16
N SER A 929 -6.50 -21.93 29.16
CA SER A 929 -6.25 -22.72 30.36
C SER A 929 -4.75 -22.85 30.55
N GLU A 930 -4.19 -22.23 31.57
CA GLU A 930 -2.96 -22.73 32.20
C GLU A 930 -3.16 -22.64 33.71
N ALA A 931 -3.44 -23.79 34.31
CA ALA A 931 -3.28 -24.00 35.74
C ALA A 931 -1.93 -24.68 35.98
N PRO A 932 -1.19 -24.31 37.03
CA PRO A 932 -0.33 -25.25 37.72
C PRO A 932 -0.94 -25.62 39.09
N SER A 933 -0.94 -26.93 39.30
CA SER A 933 -1.10 -27.67 40.55
C SER A 933 -0.40 -27.04 41.77
N THR A 934 -1.00 -27.14 42.97
CA THR A 934 -0.55 -28.01 44.10
C THR A 934 -1.34 -27.76 45.41
N SER A 935 -1.80 -28.87 46.01
CA SER A 935 -1.98 -29.18 47.45
C SER A 935 -2.77 -28.27 48.42
N ALA A 936 -3.79 -28.90 49.04
CA ALA A 936 -4.54 -28.59 50.28
C ALA A 936 -3.61 -28.45 51.54
N PRO A 937 -4.07 -28.18 52.81
CA PRO A 937 -5.44 -28.37 53.35
C PRO A 937 -5.97 -27.39 54.45
N PHE A 938 -7.28 -27.53 54.73
CA PHE A 938 -8.02 -27.41 56.00
C PHE A 938 -7.77 -26.27 57.02
N LEU A 939 -8.86 -25.58 57.44
CA LEU A 939 -9.24 -25.41 58.85
C LEU A 939 -10.71 -24.96 59.02
N VAL A 940 -11.39 -25.58 59.97
CA VAL A 940 -12.75 -25.43 60.54
C VAL A 940 -12.56 -25.54 62.07
N PRO A 941 -13.48 -25.23 63.03
CA PRO A 941 -14.74 -24.44 63.11
C PRO A 941 -14.74 -23.40 64.27
N SER A 942 -15.85 -22.67 64.52
CA SER A 942 -16.62 -22.82 65.79
C SER A 942 -17.75 -21.79 65.97
N ASP A 943 -18.91 -22.33 66.37
CA ASP A 943 -20.14 -21.69 66.86
C ASP A 943 -19.96 -20.77 68.08
N SER A 944 -20.92 -19.84 68.27
CA SER A 944 -21.48 -19.51 69.59
C SER A 944 -22.79 -18.72 69.47
N LEU A 945 -23.90 -19.43 69.70
CA LEU A 945 -25.23 -18.93 70.08
C LEU A 945 -25.25 -18.61 71.58
N ALA A 946 -25.95 -17.53 71.99
CA ALA A 946 -27.07 -17.56 72.96
C ALA A 946 -27.39 -16.17 73.55
N ARG A 947 -28.67 -15.75 73.47
CA ARG A 947 -29.63 -15.62 74.61
C ARG A 947 -30.81 -14.68 74.26
N LEU A 948 -32.02 -15.27 74.24
CA LEU A 948 -33.37 -14.66 74.32
C LEU A 948 -33.69 -14.23 75.78
N PRO A 949 -34.70 -13.38 76.11
CA PRO A 949 -36.18 -13.65 76.03
C PRO A 949 -37.06 -12.43 75.60
N ALA A 950 -38.15 -12.55 74.83
CA ALA A 950 -39.53 -13.06 75.04
C ALA A 950 -40.59 -12.00 75.52
N PHE A 951 -41.72 -11.95 74.78
CA PHE A 951 -43.02 -11.24 74.97
C PHE A 951 -43.03 -9.69 74.73
N ASP A 952 -43.99 -9.06 74.04
CA ASP A 952 -45.42 -9.36 73.83
C ASP A 952 -46.05 -8.57 72.62
N LEU A 953 -47.14 -9.11 72.03
CA LEU A 953 -48.30 -8.53 71.27
C LEU A 953 -48.12 -7.28 70.35
N SER A 954 -48.71 -7.08 69.17
CA SER A 954 -49.81 -7.68 68.39
C SER A 954 -49.91 -6.92 67.04
N SER A 955 -50.53 -7.55 66.03
CA SER A 955 -50.98 -7.03 64.72
C SER A 955 -49.93 -6.45 63.75
N ASP A 956 -49.45 -7.26 62.80
CA ASP A 956 -49.84 -7.10 61.38
C ASP A 956 -49.30 -8.24 60.52
N LYS A 957 -50.16 -8.70 59.59
CA LYS A 957 -49.91 -9.84 58.69
C LYS A 957 -48.79 -9.54 57.68
N PRO A 958 -48.08 -10.56 57.18
CA PRO A 958 -47.14 -10.39 56.08
C PRO A 958 -47.90 -10.03 54.80
N VAL A 959 -47.52 -8.91 54.17
CA VAL A 959 -48.03 -8.49 52.87
C VAL A 959 -47.46 -9.43 51.81
N THR A 960 -48.32 -10.36 51.37
CA THR A 960 -48.24 -11.00 50.06
C THR A 960 -48.02 -9.96 48.97
N HIS A 961 -47.06 -10.19 48.07
CA HIS A 961 -46.89 -9.44 46.82
C HIS A 961 -48.25 -9.24 46.15
N GLN A 962 -48.81 -8.03 46.29
CA GLN A 962 -50.00 -7.61 45.57
C GLN A 962 -49.66 -7.58 44.08
N GLN A 963 -50.51 -8.25 43.30
CA GLN A 963 -50.67 -8.01 41.87
C GLN A 963 -50.72 -6.50 41.64
N ALA A 964 -49.73 -5.97 40.95
CA ALA A 964 -49.78 -4.60 40.46
C ALA A 964 -50.99 -4.48 39.54
N ALA A 965 -51.94 -3.61 39.92
CA ALA A 965 -53.08 -3.26 39.10
C ALA A 965 -52.60 -2.85 37.70
N SER A 966 -53.24 -3.39 36.65
CA SER A 966 -52.99 -3.04 35.26
C SER A 966 -53.40 -1.58 35.01
N ILE A 967 -52.51 -0.65 35.29
CA ILE A 967 -52.59 0.71 34.76
C ILE A 967 -52.41 0.55 33.24
N GLY A 968 -53.39 1.00 32.46
CA GLY A 968 -53.31 0.96 30.99
C GLY A 968 -52.08 1.72 30.45
N PRO A 969 -51.76 1.56 29.16
CA PRO A 969 -50.60 2.23 28.57
C PRO A 969 -50.71 3.75 28.75
N THR A 970 -49.61 4.39 29.12
CA THR A 970 -49.56 5.85 29.25
C THR A 970 -49.67 6.52 27.87
N ASP A 971 -50.17 7.75 27.81
CA ASP A 971 -50.25 8.51 26.55
C ASP A 971 -48.89 8.63 25.83
N ALA A 972 -47.80 8.72 26.61
CA ALA A 972 -46.43 8.73 26.09
C ALA A 972 -46.06 7.41 25.41
N GLN A 973 -46.44 6.26 26.00
CA GLN A 973 -46.21 4.94 25.40
C GLN A 973 -47.06 4.73 24.14
N LEU A 974 -48.32 5.17 24.14
CA LEU A 974 -49.17 5.13 22.95
C LEU A 974 -48.59 5.98 21.81
N THR A 975 -48.04 7.15 22.12
CA THR A 975 -47.36 8.01 21.15
C THR A 975 -46.13 7.30 20.55
N CYS A 976 -45.32 6.63 21.39
CA CYS A 976 -44.18 5.84 20.94
C CYS A 976 -44.60 4.69 20.03
N ALA A 977 -45.64 3.94 20.41
CA ALA A 977 -46.16 2.81 19.64
C ALA A 977 -46.70 3.25 18.26
N ALA A 978 -47.47 4.34 18.22
CA ALA A 978 -47.99 4.89 16.97
C ALA A 978 -46.85 5.33 16.03
N LEU A 979 -45.81 5.98 16.56
CA LEU A 979 -44.65 6.38 15.78
C LEU A 979 -43.86 5.17 15.26
N LEU A 980 -43.64 4.17 16.11
CA LEU A 980 -42.95 2.92 15.74
C LEU A 980 -43.67 2.21 14.59
N GLN A 981 -45.00 2.09 14.65
CA GLN A 981 -45.82 1.48 13.60
C GLN A 981 -45.74 2.25 12.28
N ARG A 982 -45.83 3.58 12.34
CA ARG A 982 -45.73 4.42 11.14
C ARG A 982 -44.38 4.23 10.45
N LEU A 983 -43.29 4.32 11.20
CA LEU A 983 -41.93 4.17 10.66
C LEU A 983 -41.70 2.76 10.09
N ALA A 984 -42.22 1.73 10.74
CA ALA A 984 -42.14 0.36 10.24
C ALA A 984 -42.89 0.20 8.90
N SER A 985 -44.09 0.78 8.78
CA SER A 985 -44.85 0.81 7.52
C SER A 985 -44.07 1.53 6.41
N GLU A 986 -43.51 2.71 6.70
CA GLU A 986 -42.73 3.51 5.75
C GLU A 986 -41.48 2.75 5.26
N ILE A 987 -40.79 2.01 6.14
CA ILE A 987 -39.66 1.15 5.76
C ILE A 987 -40.11 0.05 4.80
N ILE A 988 -41.20 -0.65 5.12
CA ILE A 988 -41.74 -1.74 4.30
C ILE A 988 -42.12 -1.23 2.90
N ASP A 989 -42.79 -0.08 2.83
CA ASP A 989 -43.15 0.56 1.56
C ASP A 989 -41.92 1.00 0.76
N ALA A 990 -40.89 1.55 1.41
CA ALA A 990 -39.65 1.96 0.76
C ALA A 990 -38.88 0.77 0.16
N VAL A 991 -38.83 -0.37 0.86
CA VAL A 991 -38.23 -1.61 0.34
C VAL A 991 -39.02 -2.12 -0.86
N ARG A 992 -40.36 -2.10 -0.81
CA ARG A 992 -41.21 -2.50 -1.94
C ARG A 992 -40.93 -1.62 -3.17
N GLN A 993 -40.90 -0.30 -2.99
CA GLN A 993 -40.62 0.64 -4.09
C GLN A 993 -39.25 0.36 -4.72
N PHE A 994 -38.21 0.19 -3.89
CA PHE A 994 -36.87 -0.12 -4.37
C PHE A 994 -36.80 -1.43 -5.18
N GLU A 995 -37.52 -2.47 -4.75
CA GLU A 995 -37.60 -3.75 -5.48
C GLU A 995 -38.32 -3.60 -6.81
N THR A 996 -39.40 -2.83 -6.85
CA THR A 996 -40.13 -2.57 -8.10
C THR A 996 -39.33 -1.72 -9.09
N GLU A 997 -38.51 -0.79 -8.60
CA GLU A 997 -37.59 0.01 -9.43
C GLU A 997 -36.41 -0.81 -9.93
N SER A 998 -35.83 -1.68 -9.09
CA SER A 998 -34.70 -2.54 -9.47
C SER A 998 -35.08 -3.65 -10.44
N ALA A 999 -36.36 -4.02 -10.50
CA ALA A 999 -36.89 -5.03 -11.43
C ALA A 999 -37.26 -4.45 -12.81
N ARG A 1000 -37.33 -3.12 -12.94
CA ARG A 1000 -37.51 -2.39 -14.21
C ARG A 1000 -36.16 -2.06 -14.83
#